data_AF-A0A093ZVL0-F1
#
_entry.id   AF-A0A093ZVL0-F1
#
_cell.length_a   1.000
_cell.length_b   1.000
_cell.length_c   1.000
_cell.angle_alpha   90.00
_cell.angle_beta   90.00
_cell.angle_gamma   90.00
#
_symmetry.space_group_name_H-M   'P 1'
#
loop_
_entity.id
_entity.type
_entity.pdbx_description
1 polymer ?
#
loop_
_entity_poly.entity_id
_entity_poly.type
_entity_poly.pdbx_seq_one_letter_code
_entity_poly.pdbx_strand_id
1 'polypeptide(L)'
;MRLSFLLFGLAQAKYIVPGGRWHDTDGNLINAHAGGVTVDKEGKFWWFGEYKPEDQVEGGGVSVYSSDDLATWEHHGLALQPIPDHPFISPENIIQRPKVIYSEELDKYEMWWHADNSTYGLLLQGLATSDTIGGPYTFVDATAPLGNWSQDFGIFTDYKDGRSYSLYSNGDRKEGRDVYLTSINETATGLDEVIHRFDKYDLEAPTIIQTDNSYYALMSHKTGYRPNNVVAFRADSLSGPWSQPFTVAPLNTRTYNSQSGFSLRIKGKKKTTYLYLGDQWDSNSLWESRYIWLPMDINDKKKTLDVVWHDVYDLDVKSGEYKAIKGKEYRGINAKTTGNAFKQEAVSLSPGIQNNANFQNFASDNIILTGIAGNDSTVTFEGIEGTGKPQWVSFYYQNTDDMGFGDQPGGTPDRFGGTWQLRRISSVVVNGDTANVQTLYQRDTHKGIILSTPLQLTLPKGKNNKITVGGLWNGFDNKGADLDRIVETMLFLFPPSIEEIETVGTKLHDLDLGVARFANLELSFVLRQAFDAEVLKSTALRLVKAWPALSERMYLTRYGFSPSKDPELEGMWNERKIDSTLNKALPYLQDKAAPRVVDSTVLDMLLSFDTTLKEQLYPRALNISVASLNDACLIKFTIQHTFCDASGLYRIVNAYCTLLEGGSIKPMGPRVSLQLRDEDTSAAPEPAAERCDGYLAHGWGALVGAAWTQWRNQKRGPKRVVKTAMVPNWVIDKLTKEAEAEGVYVTRHDLLMAWIYVATMPEIPTLAQKKSAGPPQFSFTLNIARQLKENSDFHNPWILVISPDVEATELSARTPIIASAQHFRSIISDVRRPEPIRQIIQKHSNVRSSPIGFRDWGSIEPNVTLSSWTNLPMYDLEFLSPGGRVNPEFVQISIVACPLVGILGASVADAILTWVSKDGFWLQGVLDEKLWERIVDFSGIEGA
;
A
#
# COMPACT_ATOMS: atom_id res chain seq x y z
N MET A 1 24.51 -31.83 -2.10
CA MET A 1 25.28 -30.96 -1.17
C MET A 1 24.71 -29.55 -1.30
N ARG A 2 24.50 -28.89 -0.16
CA ARG A 2 23.54 -27.81 0.10
C ARG A 2 23.68 -26.59 -0.82
N LEU A 3 22.57 -26.13 -1.41
CA LEU A 3 22.41 -24.76 -1.91
C LEU A 3 21.31 -24.10 -1.06
N SER A 4 21.71 -23.12 -0.27
CA SER A 4 20.88 -22.39 0.68
C SER A 4 19.80 -21.58 -0.03
N PHE A 5 18.56 -21.74 0.42
CA PHE A 5 17.45 -20.85 0.12
C PHE A 5 17.71 -19.51 0.82
N LEU A 6 17.96 -18.45 0.04
CA LEU A 6 17.81 -17.07 0.52
C LEU A 6 16.34 -16.68 0.36
N LEU A 7 15.56 -16.86 1.43
CA LEU A 7 14.27 -16.18 1.59
C LEU A 7 14.56 -14.68 1.72
N PHE A 8 14.38 -13.91 0.65
CA PHE A 8 14.13 -12.48 0.81
C PHE A 8 12.66 -12.30 1.20
N GLY A 9 12.47 -12.12 2.51
CA GLY A 9 11.20 -11.81 3.14
C GLY A 9 10.55 -10.61 2.47
N LEU A 10 9.31 -10.80 2.08
CA LEU A 10 8.49 -9.79 1.47
C LEU A 10 7.90 -8.90 2.56
N ALA A 11 8.28 -7.62 2.59
CA ALA A 11 7.59 -6.63 3.42
C ALA A 11 6.16 -6.43 2.87
N GLN A 12 5.22 -7.22 3.41
CA GLN A 12 3.84 -6.80 3.55
C GLN A 12 3.85 -5.56 4.45
N ALA A 13 3.03 -4.54 4.22
CA ALA A 13 2.82 -3.52 5.26
C ALA A 13 2.30 -4.25 6.50
N LYS A 14 3.12 -4.37 7.55
CA LYS A 14 2.84 -5.21 8.71
C LYS A 14 2.22 -4.34 9.79
N TYR A 15 1.00 -4.69 10.15
CA TYR A 15 0.25 -3.98 11.18
C TYR A 15 0.56 -4.56 12.56
N ILE A 16 0.48 -3.71 13.57
CA ILE A 16 0.41 -4.16 14.95
C ILE A 16 -1.05 -4.51 15.25
N VAL A 17 -1.26 -5.74 15.76
CA VAL A 17 -2.60 -6.32 15.97
C VAL A 17 -2.71 -6.84 17.40
N PRO A 18 -3.07 -5.98 18.37
CA PRO A 18 -3.18 -6.35 19.79
C PRO A 18 -4.08 -7.56 20.00
N GLY A 19 -3.60 -8.55 20.77
CA GLY A 19 -4.35 -9.76 21.09
C GLY A 19 -4.30 -10.84 20.01
N GLY A 20 -3.74 -10.55 18.83
CA GLY A 20 -3.59 -11.53 17.76
C GLY A 20 -2.46 -12.53 18.01
N ARG A 21 -2.53 -13.68 17.33
CA ARG A 21 -1.41 -14.63 17.24
C ARG A 21 -0.36 -14.08 16.28
N TRP A 22 0.68 -13.46 16.82
CA TRP A 22 1.79 -12.96 16.01
C TRP A 22 2.73 -14.09 15.66
N HIS A 23 3.11 -14.15 14.40
CA HIS A 23 4.05 -15.14 13.90
C HIS A 23 5.34 -14.45 13.45
N ASP A 24 6.46 -15.09 13.70
CA ASP A 24 7.77 -14.66 13.21
C ASP A 24 7.89 -14.88 11.69
N THR A 25 9.04 -14.53 11.12
CA THR A 25 9.33 -14.71 9.69
C THR A 25 9.37 -16.17 9.23
N ASP A 26 9.53 -17.11 10.15
CA ASP A 26 9.52 -18.56 9.88
C ASP A 26 8.13 -19.18 10.03
N GLY A 27 7.15 -18.39 10.47
CA GLY A 27 5.75 -18.80 10.66
C GLY A 27 5.48 -19.45 12.02
N ASN A 28 6.41 -19.36 12.98
CA ASN A 28 6.19 -19.83 14.35
C ASN A 28 5.50 -18.76 15.18
N LEU A 29 4.71 -19.16 16.17
CA LEU A 29 4.14 -18.22 17.14
C LEU A 29 5.27 -17.53 17.91
N ILE A 30 5.24 -16.19 17.95
CA ILE A 30 6.22 -15.43 18.72
C ILE A 30 6.03 -15.72 20.21
N ASN A 31 7.13 -16.02 20.88
CA ASN A 31 7.18 -16.39 22.29
C ASN A 31 8.25 -15.54 22.99
N ALA A 32 7.88 -14.37 23.49
CA ALA A 32 8.75 -13.36 24.11
C ALA A 32 7.98 -12.53 25.16
N HIS A 33 7.39 -13.22 26.14
CA HIS A 33 6.46 -12.62 27.10
C HIS A 33 7.16 -11.71 28.13
N ALA A 34 6.45 -10.70 28.64
CA ALA A 34 6.86 -9.80 29.74
C ALA A 34 8.22 -9.09 29.54
N GLY A 35 8.69 -9.11 28.30
CA GLY A 35 10.04 -8.77 27.89
C GLY A 35 10.34 -7.28 27.80
N GLY A 36 11.42 -6.95 27.09
CA GLY A 36 11.80 -5.58 26.78
C GLY A 36 12.30 -5.46 25.34
N VAL A 37 12.20 -4.24 24.80
CA VAL A 37 12.74 -3.91 23.48
C VAL A 37 13.95 -3.00 23.65
N THR A 38 15.10 -3.46 23.17
CA THR A 38 16.36 -2.71 23.14
C THR A 38 16.61 -2.28 21.69
N VAL A 39 17.12 -1.06 21.49
CA VAL A 39 17.45 -0.54 20.16
C VAL A 39 18.96 -0.55 20.01
N ASP A 40 19.47 -1.13 18.92
CA ASP A 40 20.90 -1.12 18.62
C ASP A 40 21.37 0.24 18.06
N LYS A 41 22.68 0.35 17.78
CA LYS A 41 23.30 1.60 17.31
C LYS A 41 22.82 1.97 15.90
N GLU A 42 22.40 0.99 15.11
CA GLU A 42 21.88 1.12 13.76
C GLU A 42 20.38 1.47 13.73
N GLY A 43 19.68 1.36 14.87
CA GLY A 43 18.26 1.66 15.02
C GLY A 43 17.34 0.46 14.82
N LYS A 44 17.85 -0.77 14.79
CA LYS A 44 17.06 -2.01 14.76
C LYS A 44 16.53 -2.31 16.17
N PHE A 45 15.31 -2.82 16.23
CA PHE A 45 14.65 -3.21 17.48
C PHE A 45 14.95 -4.67 17.79
N TRP A 46 15.32 -4.95 19.04
CA TRP A 46 15.60 -6.28 19.57
C TRP A 46 14.68 -6.57 20.75
N TRP A 47 13.81 -7.55 20.60
CA TRP A 47 12.82 -7.93 21.60
C TRP A 47 13.26 -9.20 22.32
N PHE A 48 13.52 -9.06 23.61
CA PHE A 48 13.86 -10.15 24.52
C PHE A 48 12.66 -10.45 25.39
N GLY A 49 12.34 -11.71 25.61
CA GLY A 49 11.23 -12.07 26.49
C GLY A 49 11.31 -13.49 27.01
N GLU A 50 10.42 -13.80 27.95
CA GLU A 50 10.30 -15.14 28.53
C GLU A 50 9.91 -16.13 27.44
N TYR A 51 10.65 -17.23 27.34
CA TYR A 51 10.30 -18.35 26.49
C TYR A 51 9.43 -19.35 27.28
N LYS A 52 8.15 -19.43 26.92
CA LYS A 52 7.12 -20.29 27.55
C LYS A 52 6.68 -21.41 26.58
N PRO A 53 7.40 -22.53 26.47
CA PRO A 53 6.99 -23.60 25.56
C PRO A 53 5.72 -24.30 26.07
N GLU A 54 4.99 -24.98 25.20
CA GLU A 54 3.64 -25.49 25.50
C GLU A 54 3.59 -26.49 26.67
N ASP A 55 4.65 -27.26 26.85
CA ASP A 55 4.81 -28.30 27.86
C ASP A 55 5.50 -27.81 29.15
N GLN A 56 5.85 -26.52 29.25
CA GLN A 56 6.60 -25.98 30.39
C GLN A 56 6.10 -24.59 30.79
N VAL A 57 5.75 -24.45 32.07
CA VAL A 57 5.20 -23.19 32.62
C VAL A 57 6.31 -22.15 32.88
N GLU A 58 7.49 -22.58 33.36
CA GLU A 58 8.61 -21.72 33.75
C GLU A 58 9.95 -22.35 33.37
N GLY A 59 11.01 -21.54 33.25
CA GLY A 59 12.39 -22.03 33.07
C GLY A 59 12.80 -22.34 31.64
N GLY A 60 12.06 -21.85 30.63
CA GLY A 60 12.41 -22.01 29.21
C GLY A 60 13.56 -21.11 28.73
N GLY A 61 13.98 -20.13 29.55
CA GLY A 61 15.03 -19.17 29.21
C GLY A 61 14.48 -17.89 28.59
N VAL A 62 15.35 -17.17 27.87
CA VAL A 62 15.01 -15.89 27.23
C VAL A 62 15.16 -16.01 25.72
N SER A 63 14.07 -15.84 24.98
CA SER A 63 14.08 -15.75 23.53
C SER A 63 14.48 -14.37 23.06
N VAL A 64 14.93 -14.26 21.80
CA VAL A 64 15.26 -12.98 21.18
C VAL A 64 14.76 -12.91 19.73
N TYR A 65 14.20 -11.75 19.39
CA TYR A 65 13.75 -11.41 18.06
C TYR A 65 14.30 -10.06 17.63
N SER A 66 14.44 -9.82 16.32
CA SER A 66 14.80 -8.50 15.78
C SER A 66 13.79 -7.99 14.76
N SER A 67 13.64 -6.68 14.66
CA SER A 67 12.69 -6.02 13.77
C SER A 67 13.18 -4.65 13.31
N ASP A 68 12.85 -4.28 12.07
CA ASP A 68 13.04 -2.90 11.56
C ASP A 68 11.79 -2.02 11.75
N ASP A 69 10.62 -2.61 12.05
CA ASP A 69 9.31 -1.96 11.97
C ASP A 69 8.39 -2.23 13.19
N LEU A 70 8.85 -3.01 14.17
CA LEU A 70 8.10 -3.49 15.36
C LEU A 70 6.93 -4.44 15.05
N ALA A 71 6.75 -4.87 13.80
CA ALA A 71 5.65 -5.75 13.37
C ALA A 71 6.15 -7.02 12.66
N THR A 72 7.33 -6.96 12.04
CA THR A 72 8.07 -8.05 11.44
C THR A 72 9.15 -8.53 12.39
N TRP A 73 9.00 -9.72 12.96
CA TRP A 73 9.98 -10.25 13.90
C TRP A 73 10.73 -11.44 13.31
N GLU A 74 12.05 -11.31 13.22
CA GLU A 74 12.98 -12.38 12.88
C GLU A 74 13.47 -13.04 14.18
N HIS A 75 13.35 -14.36 14.29
CA HIS A 75 13.74 -15.11 15.48
C HIS A 75 15.24 -15.45 15.48
N HIS A 76 15.91 -15.25 16.61
CA HIS A 76 17.35 -15.50 16.78
C HIS A 76 17.68 -16.61 17.78
N GLY A 77 16.68 -17.38 18.23
CA GLY A 77 16.85 -18.43 19.23
C GLY A 77 16.76 -17.90 20.66
N LEU A 78 17.41 -18.60 21.59
CA LEU A 78 17.49 -18.21 23.00
C LEU A 78 18.71 -17.33 23.23
N ALA A 79 18.49 -16.09 23.67
CA ALA A 79 19.53 -15.21 24.16
C ALA A 79 20.12 -15.72 25.48
N LEU A 80 19.30 -16.25 26.39
CA LEU A 80 19.76 -16.90 27.61
C LEU A 80 19.21 -18.33 27.67
N GLN A 81 20.11 -19.31 27.59
CA GLN A 81 19.74 -20.72 27.63
C GLN A 81 19.75 -21.25 29.07
N PRO A 82 18.71 -22.00 29.49
CA PRO A 82 18.72 -22.68 30.79
C PRO A 82 19.84 -23.72 30.86
N ILE A 83 20.47 -23.85 32.02
CA ILE A 83 21.56 -24.79 32.28
C ILE A 83 21.09 -25.84 33.29
N PRO A 84 21.03 -27.14 32.92
CA PRO A 84 20.65 -28.20 33.85
C PRO A 84 21.45 -28.13 35.16
N ASP A 85 20.76 -28.36 36.28
CA ASP A 85 21.30 -28.34 37.65
C ASP A 85 21.94 -27.00 38.09
N HIS A 86 21.85 -25.92 37.29
CA HIS A 86 22.33 -24.60 37.70
C HIS A 86 21.41 -24.02 38.80
N PRO A 87 21.97 -23.44 39.89
CA PRO A 87 21.16 -23.01 41.04
C PRO A 87 20.12 -21.91 40.72
N PHE A 88 20.35 -21.11 39.67
CA PHE A 88 19.54 -19.92 39.37
C PHE A 88 18.93 -19.87 37.97
N ILE A 89 19.38 -20.71 37.04
CA ILE A 89 18.92 -20.71 35.64
C ILE A 89 18.74 -22.13 35.10
N SER A 90 18.43 -23.08 35.96
CA SER A 90 17.96 -24.40 35.51
C SER A 90 16.54 -24.31 34.94
N PRO A 91 16.09 -25.35 34.21
CA PRO A 91 14.69 -25.45 33.79
C PRO A 91 13.65 -25.43 34.92
N GLU A 92 14.07 -25.62 36.18
CA GLU A 92 13.20 -25.55 37.37
C GLU A 92 13.16 -24.14 38.00
N ASN A 93 14.01 -23.22 37.53
CA ASN A 93 14.06 -21.84 37.99
C ASN A 93 13.07 -20.96 37.22
N ILE A 94 12.75 -19.83 37.85
CA ILE A 94 11.93 -18.79 37.27
C ILE A 94 12.86 -17.73 36.66
N ILE A 95 12.65 -17.46 35.38
CA ILE A 95 13.37 -16.45 34.59
C ILE A 95 12.32 -15.53 33.99
N GLN A 96 12.01 -14.43 34.68
CA GLN A 96 10.88 -13.57 34.33
C GLN A 96 11.31 -12.13 34.02
N ARG A 97 10.58 -11.51 33.10
CA ARG A 97 10.69 -10.10 32.70
C ARG A 97 12.09 -9.63 32.30
N PRO A 98 12.81 -10.34 31.42
CA PRO A 98 14.15 -9.93 31.02
C PRO A 98 14.16 -8.53 30.38
N LYS A 99 15.23 -7.77 30.64
CA LYS A 99 15.53 -6.46 30.06
C LYS A 99 17.01 -6.40 29.72
N VAL A 100 17.35 -5.79 28.58
CA VAL A 100 18.74 -5.69 28.10
C VAL A 100 19.12 -4.22 27.97
N ILE A 101 20.27 -3.86 28.52
CA ILE A 101 20.92 -2.55 28.36
C ILE A 101 22.35 -2.72 27.85
N TYR A 102 22.93 -1.65 27.32
CA TYR A 102 24.31 -1.64 26.84
C TYR A 102 25.18 -0.82 27.79
N SER A 103 26.30 -1.40 28.24
CA SER A 103 27.36 -0.72 28.97
C SER A 103 28.37 -0.16 27.99
N GLU A 104 28.47 1.18 27.91
CA GLU A 104 29.49 1.84 27.10
C GLU A 104 30.90 1.61 27.67
N GLU A 105 31.04 1.50 28.99
CA GLU A 105 32.34 1.33 29.66
C GLU A 105 32.94 -0.05 29.40
N LEU A 106 32.11 -1.09 29.42
CA LEU A 106 32.55 -2.47 29.17
C LEU A 106 32.48 -2.87 27.69
N ASP A 107 31.80 -2.08 26.85
CA ASP A 107 31.42 -2.43 25.47
C ASP A 107 30.64 -3.76 25.40
N LYS A 108 29.66 -3.91 26.29
CA LYS A 108 28.88 -5.16 26.47
C LYS A 108 27.40 -4.91 26.66
N TYR A 109 26.60 -5.92 26.35
CA TYR A 109 25.19 -5.96 26.66
C TYR A 109 24.96 -6.72 27.96
N GLU A 110 24.21 -6.11 28.87
CA GLU A 110 23.86 -6.64 30.18
C GLU A 110 22.36 -6.94 30.23
N MET A 111 22.03 -8.21 30.45
CA MET A 111 20.67 -8.70 30.64
C MET A 111 20.37 -8.84 32.13
N TRP A 112 19.27 -8.24 32.54
CA TRP A 112 18.74 -8.31 33.89
C TRP A 112 17.32 -8.87 33.90
N TRP A 113 16.98 -9.64 34.93
CA TRP A 113 15.65 -10.25 35.06
C TRP A 113 15.31 -10.57 36.52
N HIS A 114 14.05 -10.96 36.77
CA HIS A 114 13.62 -11.54 38.05
C HIS A 114 14.05 -13.02 38.10
N ALA A 115 15.02 -13.33 38.97
CA ALA A 115 15.53 -14.67 39.17
C ALA A 115 14.89 -15.29 40.43
N ASP A 116 14.23 -16.44 40.25
CA ASP A 116 13.58 -17.15 41.36
C ASP A 116 13.61 -18.67 41.26
N ASN A 117 13.00 -19.31 42.27
CA ASN A 117 12.62 -20.72 42.25
C ASN A 117 11.09 -20.85 42.22
N SER A 118 10.60 -22.08 42.04
CA SER A 118 9.16 -22.39 41.96
C SER A 118 8.33 -21.98 43.19
N THR A 119 8.97 -21.65 44.32
CA THR A 119 8.28 -21.16 45.53
C THR A 119 8.20 -19.63 45.61
N TYR A 120 8.77 -18.89 44.65
CA TYR A 120 8.94 -17.43 44.69
C TYR A 120 9.64 -16.97 45.99
N GLY A 121 10.66 -17.74 46.41
CA GLY A 121 11.31 -17.59 47.70
C GLY A 121 12.70 -16.98 47.66
N LEU A 122 13.34 -16.92 46.48
CA LEU A 122 14.68 -16.33 46.33
C LEU A 122 14.60 -14.81 46.24
N LEU A 123 13.67 -14.29 45.43
CA LEU A 123 13.43 -12.86 45.24
C LEU A 123 14.70 -12.07 44.84
N LEU A 124 15.39 -12.53 43.78
CA LEU A 124 16.68 -12.01 43.33
C LEU A 124 16.58 -11.32 41.96
N GLN A 125 17.59 -10.53 41.62
CA GLN A 125 17.85 -10.03 40.28
C GLN A 125 18.96 -10.85 39.65
N GLY A 126 18.68 -11.46 38.51
CA GLY A 126 19.71 -12.13 37.71
C GLY A 126 20.46 -11.13 36.82
N LEU A 127 21.74 -11.41 36.58
CA LEU A 127 22.62 -10.69 35.66
C LEU A 127 23.32 -11.67 34.72
N ALA A 128 23.33 -11.35 33.43
CA ALA A 128 24.08 -12.05 32.39
C ALA A 128 24.63 -11.07 31.36
N THR A 129 25.77 -11.37 30.76
CA THR A 129 26.48 -10.46 29.84
C THR A 129 26.74 -11.10 28.47
N SER A 130 26.82 -10.28 27.42
CA SER A 130 27.15 -10.69 26.06
C SER A 130 27.90 -9.60 25.31
N ASP A 131 28.82 -10.00 24.42
CA ASP A 131 29.50 -9.06 23.50
C ASP A 131 28.60 -8.64 22.31
N THR A 132 27.48 -9.34 22.09
CA THR A 132 26.51 -9.05 21.02
C THR A 132 25.10 -8.91 21.59
N ILE A 133 24.28 -8.01 21.02
CA ILE A 133 22.93 -7.76 21.50
C ILE A 133 22.06 -9.02 21.49
N GLY A 134 22.15 -9.85 20.44
CA GLY A 134 21.38 -11.09 20.30
C GLY A 134 21.84 -12.25 21.19
N GLY A 135 22.97 -12.10 21.89
CA GLY A 135 23.56 -13.19 22.68
C GLY A 135 24.40 -14.17 21.84
N PRO A 136 24.68 -15.37 22.40
CA PRO A 136 24.18 -15.87 23.68
C PRO A 136 24.78 -15.13 24.88
N TYR A 137 23.98 -14.93 25.93
CA TYR A 137 24.36 -14.30 27.18
C TYR A 137 24.92 -15.35 28.15
N THR A 138 25.95 -14.96 28.89
CA THR A 138 26.59 -15.78 29.92
C THR A 138 26.15 -15.28 31.30
N PHE A 139 25.59 -16.19 32.11
CA PHE A 139 25.22 -15.89 33.50
C PHE A 139 26.42 -15.35 34.30
N VAL A 140 26.19 -14.29 35.07
CA VAL A 140 27.18 -13.66 35.96
C VAL A 140 26.81 -13.92 37.41
N ASP A 141 25.63 -13.47 37.85
CA ASP A 141 25.21 -13.58 39.26
C ASP A 141 23.68 -13.49 39.41
N ALA A 142 23.17 -13.83 40.59
CA ALA A 142 21.80 -13.59 41.02
C ALA A 142 21.81 -13.02 42.44
N THR A 143 21.43 -11.75 42.61
CA THR A 143 21.65 -11.01 43.87
C THR A 143 20.43 -10.24 44.36
N ALA A 144 20.40 -10.01 45.68
CA ALA A 144 19.40 -9.19 46.33
C ALA A 144 19.75 -7.70 46.16
N PRO A 145 18.89 -6.86 45.56
CA PRO A 145 19.22 -5.48 45.23
C PRO A 145 19.41 -4.60 46.48
N LEU A 146 20.66 -4.27 46.80
CA LEU A 146 21.03 -3.47 47.99
C LEU A 146 20.46 -4.05 49.30
N GLY A 147 20.35 -5.38 49.38
CA GLY A 147 19.77 -6.09 50.53
C GLY A 147 18.24 -6.09 50.58
N ASN A 148 17.54 -5.52 49.60
CA ASN A 148 16.10 -5.64 49.42
C ASN A 148 15.72 -6.93 48.66
N TRP A 149 14.43 -7.22 48.56
CA TRP A 149 13.90 -8.28 47.71
C TRP A 149 13.53 -7.74 46.33
N SER A 150 13.60 -8.61 45.31
CA SER A 150 13.17 -8.31 43.94
C SER A 150 12.26 -9.41 43.41
N GLN A 151 11.07 -9.04 42.97
CA GLN A 151 10.20 -9.91 42.20
C GLN A 151 10.04 -9.29 40.81
N ASP A 152 8.81 -8.94 40.41
CA ASP A 152 8.51 -8.31 39.13
C ASP A 152 9.47 -7.16 38.81
N PHE A 153 10.12 -7.28 37.65
CA PHE A 153 11.29 -6.50 37.27
C PHE A 153 11.05 -5.64 36.02
N GLY A 154 11.70 -4.48 35.99
CA GLY A 154 11.76 -3.57 34.86
C GLY A 154 13.08 -2.79 34.83
N ILE A 155 13.39 -2.19 33.69
CA ILE A 155 14.51 -1.26 33.53
C ILE A 155 14.02 -0.03 32.79
N PHE A 156 14.55 1.12 33.17
CA PHE A 156 14.38 2.38 32.48
C PHE A 156 15.76 2.99 32.20
N THR A 157 15.98 3.48 30.98
CA THR A 157 17.17 4.28 30.65
C THR A 157 16.72 5.68 30.30
N ASP A 158 17.24 6.67 31.01
CA ASP A 158 16.94 8.08 30.75
C ASP A 158 17.66 8.53 29.48
N TYR A 159 16.91 8.89 28.43
CA TYR A 159 17.53 9.24 27.15
C TYR A 159 18.29 10.59 27.20
N LYS A 160 18.13 11.38 28.27
CA LYS A 160 18.77 12.70 28.40
C LYS A 160 20.18 12.61 28.94
N ASP A 161 20.44 11.70 29.88
CA ASP A 161 21.78 11.54 30.49
C ASP A 161 22.39 10.14 30.29
N GLY A 162 21.65 9.20 29.73
CA GLY A 162 22.11 7.84 29.42
C GLY A 162 22.12 6.89 30.61
N ARG A 163 21.70 7.33 31.81
CA ARG A 163 21.72 6.48 33.00
C ARG A 163 20.58 5.48 33.01
N SER A 164 20.88 4.26 33.43
CA SER A 164 19.90 3.19 33.59
C SER A 164 19.49 2.99 35.05
N TYR A 165 18.25 2.55 35.24
CA TYR A 165 17.63 2.36 36.55
C TYR A 165 16.87 1.04 36.56
N SER A 166 17.05 0.27 37.62
CA SER A 166 16.27 -0.93 37.94
C SER A 166 14.96 -0.53 38.62
N LEU A 167 13.87 -1.15 38.19
CA LEU A 167 12.57 -1.08 38.85
C LEU A 167 12.17 -2.47 39.32
N TYR A 168 11.76 -2.59 40.59
CA TYR A 168 11.38 -3.90 41.11
C TYR A 168 10.38 -3.81 42.26
N SER A 169 9.43 -4.75 42.29
CA SER A 169 8.55 -4.94 43.44
C SER A 169 9.26 -5.72 44.54
N ASN A 170 9.06 -5.31 45.79
CA ASN A 170 9.79 -5.83 46.96
C ASN A 170 9.17 -7.11 47.56
N GLY A 171 8.72 -8.03 46.69
CA GLY A 171 8.09 -9.31 47.05
C GLY A 171 6.65 -9.20 47.58
N ASP A 172 6.07 -10.34 47.99
CA ASP A 172 4.64 -10.46 48.38
C ASP A 172 4.40 -10.41 49.91
N ARG A 173 5.43 -10.07 50.67
CA ARG A 173 5.32 -9.97 52.14
C ARG A 173 4.59 -8.69 52.53
N LYS A 174 3.93 -8.70 53.69
CA LYS A 174 3.18 -7.54 54.20
C LYS A 174 4.06 -6.29 54.35
N GLU A 175 5.32 -6.49 54.68
CA GLU A 175 6.34 -5.45 54.83
C GLU A 175 6.99 -5.03 53.49
N GLY A 176 6.76 -5.79 52.41
CA GLY A 176 7.39 -5.65 51.09
C GLY A 176 6.49 -5.06 50.00
N ARG A 177 5.47 -4.29 50.36
CA ARG A 177 4.44 -3.77 49.43
C ARG A 177 4.85 -2.53 48.65
N ASP A 178 6.15 -2.40 48.40
CA ASP A 178 6.77 -1.26 47.77
C ASP A 178 7.31 -1.62 46.38
N VAL A 179 7.43 -0.61 45.52
CA VAL A 179 8.22 -0.69 44.30
C VAL A 179 9.40 0.27 44.43
N TYR A 180 10.60 -0.21 44.09
CA TYR A 180 11.83 0.57 44.14
C TYR A 180 12.21 1.03 42.73
N LEU A 181 12.74 2.24 42.64
CA LEU A 181 13.47 2.76 41.50
C LEU A 181 14.91 3.03 41.96
N THR A 182 15.85 2.28 41.42
CA THR A 182 17.24 2.22 41.91
C THR A 182 18.20 2.44 40.76
N SER A 183 19.20 3.31 40.91
CA SER A 183 20.22 3.54 39.88
C SER A 183 21.10 2.31 39.67
N ILE A 184 21.45 2.07 38.42
CA ILE A 184 22.45 1.08 38.00
C ILE A 184 23.80 1.81 37.83
N ASN A 185 24.89 1.15 38.22
CA ASN A 185 26.25 1.68 38.07
C ASN A 185 26.68 1.84 36.60
N GLU A 186 27.77 2.58 36.35
CA GLU A 186 28.25 2.89 34.97
C GLU A 186 28.61 1.65 34.14
N THR A 187 29.11 0.60 34.81
CA THR A 187 29.42 -0.69 34.16
C THR A 187 28.18 -1.56 33.92
N ALA A 188 26.99 -1.16 34.36
CA ALA A 188 25.74 -1.91 34.28
C ALA A 188 25.75 -3.31 34.92
N THR A 189 26.62 -3.52 35.92
CA THR A 189 26.83 -4.82 36.62
C THR A 189 26.35 -4.82 38.07
N GLY A 190 25.83 -3.70 38.57
CA GLY A 190 25.36 -3.57 39.94
C GLY A 190 24.49 -2.33 40.17
N LEU A 191 23.93 -2.22 41.37
CA LEU A 191 23.07 -1.10 41.79
C LEU A 191 23.81 -0.18 42.75
N ASP A 192 23.59 1.13 42.63
CA ASP A 192 24.28 2.15 43.44
C ASP A 192 23.37 2.74 44.53
N GLU A 193 22.23 3.32 44.16
CA GLU A 193 21.40 4.12 45.07
C GLU A 193 19.90 3.95 44.79
N VAL A 194 19.09 3.85 45.85
CA VAL A 194 17.63 3.93 45.74
C VAL A 194 17.22 5.38 45.49
N ILE A 195 16.74 5.68 44.29
CA ILE A 195 16.33 7.01 43.86
C ILE A 195 14.92 7.35 44.36
N HIS A 196 14.02 6.36 44.32
CA HIS A 196 12.67 6.52 44.81
C HIS A 196 12.07 5.19 45.29
N ARG A 197 11.13 5.29 46.24
CA ARG A 197 10.33 4.17 46.74
C ARG A 197 8.86 4.54 46.66
N PHE A 198 8.09 3.77 45.90
CA PHE A 198 6.64 3.86 45.83
C PHE A 198 6.05 3.01 46.95
N ASP A 199 5.77 3.60 48.11
CA ASP A 199 5.33 2.88 49.31
C ASP A 199 3.81 2.67 49.38
N LYS A 200 3.38 1.52 49.92
CA LYS A 200 1.97 1.20 50.29
C LYS A 200 0.98 0.93 49.14
N TYR A 201 1.42 0.64 47.93
CA TYR A 201 0.52 0.47 46.79
C TYR A 201 0.29 -0.99 46.33
N ASP A 202 1.10 -1.96 46.79
CA ASP A 202 0.95 -3.37 46.40
C ASP A 202 0.95 -3.53 44.86
N LEU A 203 2.00 -2.97 44.24
CA LEU A 203 2.17 -2.87 42.79
C LEU A 203 3.29 -3.79 42.29
N GLU A 204 3.22 -4.11 41.01
CA GLU A 204 4.16 -4.97 40.28
C GLU A 204 4.26 -4.53 38.81
N ALA A 205 4.97 -5.31 38.01
CA ALA A 205 5.19 -5.10 36.58
C ALA A 205 5.61 -3.67 36.18
N PRO A 206 6.66 -3.10 36.81
CA PRO A 206 6.96 -1.67 36.67
C PRO A 206 7.65 -1.32 35.35
N THR A 207 7.29 -0.19 34.78
CA THR A 207 7.95 0.42 33.61
C THR A 207 7.85 1.95 33.69
N ILE A 208 8.78 2.68 33.06
CA ILE A 208 8.72 4.14 32.93
C ILE A 208 8.72 4.53 31.46
N ILE A 209 7.84 5.46 31.10
CA ILE A 209 7.94 6.21 29.85
C ILE A 209 8.30 7.66 30.14
N GLN A 210 9.24 8.20 29.37
CA GLN A 210 9.77 9.56 29.53
C GLN A 210 9.40 10.43 28.34
N THR A 211 8.86 11.61 28.61
CA THR A 211 8.63 12.67 27.62
C THR A 211 9.79 13.69 27.65
N ASP A 212 9.66 14.80 26.92
CA ASP A 212 10.62 15.89 27.04
C ASP A 212 10.54 16.57 28.42
N ASN A 213 9.41 16.48 29.12
CA ASN A 213 9.15 17.23 30.35
C ASN A 213 8.91 16.37 31.60
N SER A 214 8.40 15.15 31.44
CA SER A 214 7.90 14.34 32.56
C SER A 214 8.34 12.88 32.46
N TYR A 215 8.27 12.20 33.60
CA TYR A 215 8.33 10.75 33.71
C TYR A 215 6.95 10.22 34.11
N TYR A 216 6.53 9.13 33.50
CA TYR A 216 5.32 8.40 33.86
C TYR A 216 5.71 6.96 34.20
N ALA A 217 5.54 6.56 35.45
CA ALA A 217 5.77 5.19 35.91
C ALA A 217 4.45 4.41 35.85
N LEU A 218 4.38 3.32 35.09
CA LEU A 218 3.22 2.45 34.95
C LEU A 218 3.46 1.15 35.70
N MET A 219 2.45 0.68 36.43
CA MET A 219 2.50 -0.53 37.25
C MET A 219 1.13 -1.19 37.32
N SER A 220 1.09 -2.51 37.39
CA SER A 220 -0.14 -3.24 37.71
C SER A 220 -0.25 -3.50 39.21
N HIS A 221 -1.46 -3.82 39.68
CA HIS A 221 -1.64 -4.39 41.01
C HIS A 221 -1.24 -5.88 41.04
N LYS A 222 -1.01 -6.42 42.24
CA LYS A 222 -0.65 -7.83 42.46
C LYS A 222 -1.86 -8.77 42.41
N THR A 223 -2.24 -9.20 41.22
CA THR A 223 -3.34 -10.16 41.00
C THR A 223 -2.89 -11.46 40.31
N GLY A 224 -1.57 -11.71 40.28
CA GLY A 224 -0.96 -12.80 39.52
C GLY A 224 -1.22 -12.62 38.03
N TYR A 225 -1.44 -13.73 37.30
CA TYR A 225 -1.77 -13.69 35.87
C TYR A 225 -3.13 -13.07 35.52
N ARG A 226 -3.96 -12.70 36.50
CA ARG A 226 -5.23 -12.03 36.22
C ARG A 226 -4.98 -10.55 35.93
N PRO A 227 -5.57 -9.97 34.87
CA PRO A 227 -5.39 -8.57 34.54
C PRO A 227 -6.09 -7.66 35.56
N ASN A 228 -5.61 -6.43 35.69
CA ASN A 228 -6.21 -5.40 36.53
C ASN A 228 -6.06 -4.02 35.89
N ASN A 229 -6.56 -2.97 36.55
CA ASN A 229 -6.40 -1.61 36.05
C ASN A 229 -4.97 -1.12 36.34
N VAL A 230 -4.11 -1.15 35.32
CA VAL A 230 -2.77 -0.54 35.39
C VAL A 230 -2.90 0.93 35.77
N VAL A 231 -2.06 1.35 36.71
CA VAL A 231 -1.98 2.73 37.18
C VAL A 231 -0.71 3.39 36.69
N ALA A 232 -0.76 4.72 36.51
CA ALA A 232 0.40 5.56 36.28
C ALA A 232 0.61 6.57 37.41
N PHE A 233 1.87 6.87 37.67
CA PHE A 233 2.34 7.98 38.49
C PHE A 233 3.10 8.95 37.59
N ARG A 234 3.01 10.25 37.84
CA ARG A 234 3.71 11.28 37.07
C ARG A 234 4.65 12.10 37.95
N ALA A 235 5.87 12.37 37.48
CA ALA A 235 6.83 13.28 38.11
C ALA A 235 7.63 14.09 37.08
N ASP A 236 8.22 15.21 37.52
CA ASP A 236 9.19 16.00 36.73
C ASP A 236 10.65 15.54 36.95
N SER A 237 10.89 14.73 37.98
CA SER A 237 12.19 14.13 38.34
C SER A 237 11.96 12.70 38.81
N LEU A 238 12.91 11.80 38.55
CA LEU A 238 12.87 10.40 39.02
C LEU A 238 12.81 10.28 40.54
N SER A 239 13.46 11.21 41.27
CA SER A 239 13.39 11.28 42.74
C SER A 239 12.02 11.74 43.28
N GLY A 240 11.12 12.18 42.39
CA GLY A 240 9.82 12.75 42.73
C GLY A 240 9.84 14.27 42.96
N PRO A 241 8.75 14.82 43.53
CA PRO A 241 7.58 14.11 44.01
C PRO A 241 6.75 13.48 42.88
N TRP A 242 6.35 12.22 43.07
CA TRP A 242 5.42 11.53 42.18
C TRP A 242 3.96 11.85 42.56
N SER A 243 3.07 11.88 41.57
CA SER A 243 1.64 12.12 41.77
C SER A 243 0.96 10.97 42.54
N GLN A 244 -0.30 11.15 42.93
CA GLN A 244 -1.15 9.99 43.23
C GLN A 244 -1.35 9.14 41.96
N PRO A 245 -1.53 7.81 42.10
CA PRO A 245 -1.77 6.94 40.96
C PRO A 245 -3.11 7.25 40.31
N PHE A 246 -3.17 7.09 38.99
CA PHE A 246 -4.40 7.16 38.20
C PHE A 246 -4.43 6.04 37.15
N THR A 247 -5.61 5.55 36.78
CA THR A 247 -5.75 4.47 35.80
C THR A 247 -5.45 4.97 34.38
N VAL A 248 -4.78 4.15 33.58
CA VAL A 248 -4.30 4.53 32.22
C VAL A 248 -5.25 4.14 31.09
N ALA A 249 -6.34 3.44 31.40
CA ALA A 249 -7.32 2.95 30.43
C ALA A 249 -8.74 3.08 31.01
N PRO A 250 -9.80 2.99 30.19
CA PRO A 250 -11.17 3.00 30.69
C PRO A 250 -11.37 1.93 31.77
N LEU A 251 -12.02 2.32 32.87
CA LEU A 251 -12.30 1.43 33.99
C LEU A 251 -13.03 0.16 33.52
N ASN A 252 -12.81 -0.95 34.23
CA ASN A 252 -13.39 -2.27 33.98
C ASN A 252 -12.93 -2.96 32.69
N THR A 253 -12.12 -2.30 31.85
CA THR A 253 -11.40 -2.99 30.77
C THR A 253 -10.19 -3.76 31.29
N ARG A 254 -9.71 -3.45 32.50
CA ARG A 254 -8.49 -4.02 33.10
C ARG A 254 -7.29 -3.83 32.17
N THR A 255 -7.14 -2.58 31.73
CA THR A 255 -6.17 -2.17 30.70
C THR A 255 -6.28 -3.06 29.46
N TYR A 256 -7.52 -3.19 28.95
CA TYR A 256 -7.85 -4.06 27.82
C TYR A 256 -7.41 -5.53 28.01
N ASN A 257 -7.65 -6.05 29.21
CA ASN A 257 -7.26 -7.39 29.65
C ASN A 257 -5.74 -7.61 29.44
N SER A 258 -4.92 -6.72 29.99
CA SER A 258 -3.46 -6.84 29.93
C SER A 258 -2.75 -6.31 31.17
N GLN A 259 -1.50 -6.76 31.35
CA GLN A 259 -0.58 -6.35 32.39
C GLN A 259 0.61 -5.62 31.75
N SER A 260 1.16 -4.59 32.41
CA SER A 260 2.36 -3.92 31.92
C SER A 260 3.53 -4.90 31.76
N GLY A 261 4.32 -4.74 30.70
CA GLY A 261 5.59 -5.45 30.52
C GLY A 261 6.73 -4.45 30.28
N PHE A 262 6.52 -3.53 29.35
CA PHE A 262 7.49 -2.51 28.98
C PHE A 262 6.80 -1.25 28.43
N SER A 263 7.58 -0.20 28.22
CA SER A 263 7.13 1.00 27.52
C SER A 263 8.23 1.48 26.58
N LEU A 264 7.84 1.82 25.36
CA LEU A 264 8.79 2.16 24.30
C LEU A 264 8.55 3.57 23.77
N ARG A 265 9.62 4.36 23.70
CA ARG A 265 9.63 5.67 23.03
C ARG A 265 10.21 5.53 21.64
N ILE A 266 9.46 5.98 20.63
CA ILE A 266 9.84 5.94 19.23
C ILE A 266 10.02 7.38 18.76
N LYS A 267 11.27 7.80 18.58
CA LYS A 267 11.61 9.14 18.08
C LYS A 267 11.60 9.15 16.55
N GLY A 268 10.43 9.38 15.97
CA GLY A 268 10.27 9.53 14.53
C GLY A 268 10.69 10.92 14.02
N LYS A 269 10.89 11.02 12.70
CA LYS A 269 11.24 12.27 12.00
C LYS A 269 10.15 13.35 12.08
N LYS A 270 8.88 12.96 12.25
CA LYS A 270 7.75 13.90 12.31
C LYS A 270 7.15 14.03 13.71
N LYS A 271 7.06 12.93 14.45
CA LYS A 271 6.58 12.95 15.83
C LYS A 271 7.23 11.86 16.67
N THR A 272 7.25 12.07 17.98
CA THR A 272 7.54 11.01 18.94
C THR A 272 6.25 10.24 19.23
N THR A 273 6.32 8.91 19.20
CA THR A 273 5.22 8.02 19.62
C THR A 273 5.66 7.23 20.83
N TYR A 274 4.74 7.00 21.76
CA TYR A 274 4.94 6.23 22.97
C TYR A 274 4.06 4.99 22.89
N LEU A 275 4.61 3.81 23.16
CA LEU A 275 3.88 2.55 23.15
C LEU A 275 3.87 1.91 24.55
N TYR A 276 2.69 1.49 24.98
CA TYR A 276 2.48 0.54 26.06
C TYR A 276 2.67 -0.87 25.48
N LEU A 277 3.58 -1.65 26.04
CA LEU A 277 3.82 -3.04 25.67
C LEU A 277 3.37 -3.92 26.83
N GLY A 278 2.16 -4.46 26.74
CA GLY A 278 1.60 -5.34 27.76
C GLY A 278 1.41 -6.77 27.30
N ASP A 279 1.26 -7.67 28.26
CA ASP A 279 0.91 -9.07 28.06
C ASP A 279 -0.53 -9.33 28.49
N GLN A 280 -1.28 -9.98 27.62
CA GLN A 280 -2.56 -10.60 27.94
C GLN A 280 -2.28 -12.06 28.30
N TRP A 281 -2.03 -12.28 29.59
CA TRP A 281 -1.69 -13.58 30.13
C TRP A 281 -2.83 -14.58 29.99
N ASP A 282 -2.44 -15.83 29.75
CA ASP A 282 -3.33 -16.98 29.71
C ASP A 282 -2.91 -18.02 30.72
N SER A 283 -3.33 -17.84 31.99
CA SER A 283 -2.92 -18.74 33.07
C SER A 283 -3.25 -20.23 32.84
N ASN A 284 -4.23 -20.55 31.99
CA ASN A 284 -4.56 -21.92 31.63
C ASN A 284 -3.60 -22.52 30.59
N SER A 285 -2.90 -21.67 29.83
CA SER A 285 -2.04 -22.05 28.70
C SER A 285 -1.04 -20.91 28.48
N LEU A 286 0.01 -20.78 29.31
CA LEU A 286 0.88 -19.59 29.28
C LEU A 286 1.54 -19.35 27.92
N TRP A 287 1.89 -20.42 27.21
CA TRP A 287 2.39 -20.38 25.83
C TRP A 287 1.43 -19.69 24.84
N GLU A 288 0.15 -19.61 25.19
CA GLU A 288 -0.94 -19.02 24.40
C GLU A 288 -1.27 -17.58 24.86
N SER A 289 -0.43 -16.99 25.70
CA SER A 289 -0.53 -15.57 26.05
C SER A 289 -0.33 -14.68 24.80
N ARG A 290 -0.88 -13.47 24.84
CA ARG A 290 -0.91 -12.54 23.69
C ARG A 290 -0.26 -11.21 24.07
N TYR A 291 0.07 -10.41 23.05
CA TYR A 291 0.69 -9.10 23.23
C TYR A 291 -0.33 -7.99 22.99
N ILE A 292 -0.47 -7.08 23.95
CA ILE A 292 -1.31 -5.88 23.86
C ILE A 292 -0.41 -4.66 23.74
N TRP A 293 0.02 -4.39 22.50
CA TRP A 293 0.91 -3.27 22.20
C TRP A 293 0.11 -2.09 21.65
N LEU A 294 -0.01 -1.03 22.43
CA LEU A 294 -0.94 0.09 22.16
C LEU A 294 -0.24 1.44 22.25
N PRO A 295 -0.60 2.42 21.40
CA PRO A 295 -0.11 3.78 21.55
C PRO A 295 -0.64 4.42 22.84
N MET A 296 0.19 5.26 23.45
CA MET A 296 -0.17 6.11 24.58
C MET A 296 -0.34 7.57 24.13
N ASP A 297 -1.50 8.15 24.42
CA ASP A 297 -1.74 9.59 24.29
C ASP A 297 -1.30 10.29 25.57
N ILE A 298 -0.17 11.00 25.51
CA ILE A 298 0.42 11.70 26.65
C ILE A 298 0.28 13.20 26.43
N ASN A 299 -0.34 13.87 27.40
CA ASN A 299 -0.44 15.32 27.40
C ASN A 299 0.24 15.90 28.64
N ASP A 300 1.50 16.32 28.49
CA ASP A 300 2.29 16.91 29.59
C ASP A 300 1.62 18.13 30.22
N LYS A 301 0.94 18.97 29.42
CA LYS A 301 0.27 20.18 29.92
C LYS A 301 -0.91 19.84 30.82
N LYS A 302 -1.70 18.83 30.42
CA LYS A 302 -2.83 18.33 31.21
C LYS A 302 -2.41 17.33 32.28
N LYS A 303 -1.17 16.84 32.22
CA LYS A 303 -0.61 15.77 33.06
C LYS A 303 -1.42 14.47 32.98
N THR A 304 -1.88 14.14 31.78
CA THR A 304 -2.67 12.93 31.50
C THR A 304 -1.89 11.94 30.63
N LEU A 305 -2.22 10.66 30.78
CA LEU A 305 -1.74 9.56 29.95
C LEU A 305 -2.90 8.59 29.76
N ASP A 306 -3.22 8.29 28.50
CA ASP A 306 -4.26 7.33 28.12
C ASP A 306 -3.67 6.28 27.17
N VAL A 307 -3.84 5.00 27.47
CA VAL A 307 -3.55 3.87 26.56
C VAL A 307 -4.73 3.74 25.60
N VAL A 308 -4.46 3.83 24.29
CA VAL A 308 -5.52 3.96 23.27
C VAL A 308 -5.71 2.65 22.50
N TRP A 309 -6.88 2.03 22.63
CA TRP A 309 -7.22 0.80 21.91
C TRP A 309 -7.33 0.99 20.39
N HIS A 310 -6.66 0.11 19.64
CA HIS A 310 -6.84 -0.08 18.21
C HIS A 310 -6.80 -1.58 17.89
N ASP A 311 -7.83 -2.10 17.20
CA ASP A 311 -7.85 -3.50 16.77
C ASP A 311 -6.66 -3.84 15.86
N VAL A 312 -6.38 -2.94 14.93
CA VAL A 312 -5.31 -3.03 13.95
C VAL A 312 -4.81 -1.60 13.70
N TYR A 313 -3.50 -1.38 13.76
CA TYR A 313 -2.92 -0.10 13.37
C TYR A 313 -1.60 -0.27 12.62
N ASP A 314 -1.35 0.67 11.71
CA ASP A 314 -0.08 0.81 11.01
C ASP A 314 0.79 1.80 11.78
N LEU A 315 2.06 1.46 12.01
CA LEU A 315 3.04 2.30 12.69
C LEU A 315 4.25 2.44 11.77
N ASP A 316 4.50 3.65 11.31
CA ASP A 316 5.75 3.99 10.64
C ASP A 316 6.75 4.48 11.68
N VAL A 317 7.65 3.61 12.10
CA VAL A 317 8.68 3.92 13.10
C VAL A 317 9.64 5.04 12.66
N LYS A 318 9.86 5.22 11.34
CA LYS A 318 10.76 6.25 10.81
C LYS A 318 10.14 7.64 10.93
N SER A 319 8.86 7.79 10.60
CA SER A 319 8.15 9.07 10.80
C SER A 319 7.65 9.25 12.24
N GLY A 320 7.45 8.14 12.94
CA GLY A 320 6.82 8.05 14.25
C GLY A 320 5.30 8.17 14.17
N GLU A 321 4.70 8.24 12.98
CA GLU A 321 3.24 8.32 12.83
C GLU A 321 2.60 6.94 12.92
N TYR A 322 1.43 6.86 13.57
CA TYR A 322 0.60 5.65 13.55
C TYR A 322 -0.82 5.99 13.12
N LYS A 323 -1.51 5.01 12.56
CA LYS A 323 -2.87 5.15 12.05
C LYS A 323 -3.67 3.88 12.28
N ALA A 324 -4.80 4.02 12.97
CA ALA A 324 -5.79 2.96 13.09
C ALA A 324 -6.33 2.55 11.71
N ILE A 325 -6.40 1.24 11.47
CA ILE A 325 -6.98 0.69 10.24
C ILE A 325 -8.46 0.46 10.48
N LYS A 326 -9.29 1.15 9.68
CA LYS A 326 -10.74 1.02 9.77
C LYS A 326 -11.17 -0.23 8.99
N GLY A 327 -11.85 -1.14 9.68
CA GLY A 327 -12.52 -2.28 9.06
C GLY A 327 -13.99 -2.01 8.77
N LYS A 328 -14.60 -2.95 8.05
CA LYS A 328 -16.04 -3.01 7.80
C LYS A 328 -16.71 -3.81 8.91
N GLU A 329 -17.74 -3.22 9.52
CA GLU A 329 -18.45 -3.85 10.61
C GLU A 329 -19.61 -4.73 10.12
N TYR A 330 -19.76 -5.88 10.77
CA TYR A 330 -20.87 -6.80 10.60
C TYR A 330 -21.54 -6.96 11.97
N ARG A 331 -22.65 -6.24 12.14
CA ARG A 331 -23.37 -6.10 13.42
C ARG A 331 -24.14 -7.36 13.79
N GLY A 332 -24.18 -7.70 15.08
CA GLY A 332 -24.88 -8.86 15.61
C GLY A 332 -26.38 -8.89 15.34
N ILE A 333 -27.03 -7.72 15.22
CA ILE A 333 -28.45 -7.63 14.84
C ILE A 333 -28.75 -8.29 13.48
N ASN A 334 -27.77 -8.31 12.57
CA ASN A 334 -27.90 -8.91 11.24
C ASN A 334 -27.41 -10.36 11.17
N ALA A 335 -26.80 -10.88 12.23
CA ALA A 335 -26.36 -12.26 12.27
C ALA A 335 -27.55 -13.23 12.39
N LYS A 336 -27.36 -14.44 11.88
CA LYS A 336 -28.28 -15.56 12.05
C LYS A 336 -27.88 -16.37 13.27
N THR A 337 -28.85 -16.80 14.06
CA THR A 337 -28.62 -17.73 15.18
C THR A 337 -29.20 -19.11 14.84
N THR A 338 -28.63 -20.17 15.40
CA THR A 338 -29.09 -21.56 15.25
C THR A 338 -29.07 -22.23 16.62
N GLY A 339 -29.96 -23.21 16.82
CA GLY A 339 -30.08 -23.92 18.09
C GLY A 339 -30.58 -23.02 19.22
N ASN A 340 -29.86 -23.02 20.34
CA ASN A 340 -30.18 -22.23 21.52
C ASN A 340 -29.59 -20.82 21.49
N ALA A 341 -28.85 -20.44 20.44
CA ALA A 341 -28.29 -19.11 20.33
C ALA A 341 -29.40 -18.10 20.01
N PHE A 342 -29.39 -16.95 20.67
CA PHE A 342 -30.41 -15.93 20.49
C PHE A 342 -29.84 -14.51 20.65
N LYS A 343 -30.62 -13.53 20.19
CA LYS A 343 -30.34 -12.10 20.34
C LYS A 343 -30.92 -11.63 21.66
N GLN A 344 -30.06 -11.24 22.59
CA GLN A 344 -30.43 -10.73 23.90
C GLN A 344 -30.34 -9.20 23.91
N GLU A 345 -31.28 -8.56 24.61
CA GLU A 345 -31.21 -7.12 24.88
C GLU A 345 -29.97 -6.79 25.73
N ALA A 346 -29.21 -5.80 25.29
CA ALA A 346 -27.95 -5.38 25.88
C ALA A 346 -27.93 -3.85 26.08
N VAL A 347 -28.85 -3.37 26.90
CA VAL A 347 -28.99 -1.96 27.29
C VAL A 347 -28.23 -1.64 28.58
N SER A 348 -27.75 -0.40 28.73
CA SER A 348 -27.18 0.08 29.99
C SER A 348 -28.23 0.86 30.78
N LEU A 349 -28.65 0.32 31.93
CA LEU A 349 -29.58 0.98 32.85
C LEU A 349 -28.83 1.53 34.06
N SER A 350 -28.29 2.74 33.99
CA SER A 350 -28.11 3.60 35.19
C SER A 350 -27.76 5.05 34.84
N PRO A 351 -28.64 6.02 35.17
CA PRO A 351 -28.31 7.44 35.23
C PRO A 351 -27.67 7.75 36.58
N GLY A 352 -26.35 7.95 36.66
CA GLY A 352 -25.78 8.34 37.95
C GLY A 352 -24.29 8.59 38.10
N ILE A 353 -23.41 8.10 37.23
CA ILE A 353 -21.95 8.27 37.43
C ILE A 353 -21.26 8.77 36.15
N GLN A 354 -21.12 10.11 36.12
CA GLN A 354 -20.13 10.98 35.45
C GLN A 354 -20.21 11.29 33.93
N ASN A 355 -20.63 12.55 33.67
CA ASN A 355 -19.93 13.58 32.88
C ASN A 355 -19.40 13.29 31.45
N ASN A 356 -20.10 12.50 30.64
CA ASN A 356 -20.01 12.65 29.19
C ASN A 356 -21.38 12.49 28.53
N ALA A 357 -21.79 13.46 27.71
CA ALA A 357 -23.15 13.69 27.25
C ALA A 357 -23.62 12.75 26.10
N ASN A 358 -23.19 11.49 26.08
CA ASN A 358 -23.63 10.50 25.09
C ASN A 358 -23.90 9.15 25.76
N PHE A 359 -25.16 8.89 26.11
CA PHE A 359 -25.62 7.54 26.44
C PHE A 359 -25.49 6.66 25.19
N GLN A 360 -24.51 5.75 25.17
CA GLN A 360 -24.50 4.60 24.27
C GLN A 360 -24.78 3.34 25.09
N ASN A 361 -25.67 2.49 24.58
CA ASN A 361 -25.81 1.13 25.09
C ASN A 361 -24.48 0.37 24.90
N PHE A 362 -24.18 -0.58 25.79
CA PHE A 362 -22.83 -1.15 25.82
C PHE A 362 -22.53 -2.07 24.64
N ALA A 363 -23.56 -2.71 24.08
CA ALA A 363 -23.47 -3.46 22.83
C ALA A 363 -24.08 -2.65 21.68
N SER A 364 -23.63 -2.97 20.47
CA SER A 364 -24.14 -2.45 19.22
C SER A 364 -25.62 -2.74 19.05
N ASP A 365 -26.38 -1.77 18.56
CA ASP A 365 -27.81 -1.93 18.27
C ASP A 365 -28.64 -2.42 19.48
N ASN A 366 -28.09 -2.29 20.70
CA ASN A 366 -28.67 -2.75 21.97
C ASN A 366 -28.90 -4.27 22.00
N ILE A 367 -28.17 -5.03 21.19
CA ILE A 367 -28.30 -6.47 21.07
C ILE A 367 -26.93 -7.11 21.24
N ILE A 368 -26.89 -8.19 22.00
CA ILE A 368 -25.76 -9.11 22.04
C ILE A 368 -26.22 -10.51 21.68
N LEU A 369 -25.39 -11.27 20.99
CA LEU A 369 -25.67 -12.64 20.61
C LEU A 369 -25.15 -13.56 21.72
N THR A 370 -26.04 -14.32 22.34
CA THR A 370 -25.72 -15.21 23.47
C THR A 370 -26.22 -16.63 23.21
N GLY A 371 -25.98 -17.54 24.15
CA GLY A 371 -26.36 -18.95 24.04
C GLY A 371 -25.48 -19.75 23.07
N ILE A 372 -24.28 -19.26 22.74
CA ILE A 372 -23.33 -19.91 21.84
C ILE A 372 -22.71 -21.12 22.55
N ALA A 373 -22.91 -22.32 22.03
CA ALA A 373 -22.40 -23.55 22.63
C ALA A 373 -22.29 -24.70 21.61
N GLY A 374 -21.14 -25.39 21.63
CA GLY A 374 -20.87 -26.49 20.71
C GLY A 374 -21.03 -26.09 19.23
N ASN A 375 -21.35 -27.08 18.40
CA ASN A 375 -21.63 -26.92 16.97
C ASN A 375 -23.13 -26.74 16.65
N ASP A 376 -24.02 -27.04 17.61
CA ASP A 376 -25.48 -27.01 17.40
C ASP A 376 -26.10 -25.65 17.79
N SER A 377 -25.41 -24.85 18.60
CA SER A 377 -25.87 -23.53 19.05
C SER A 377 -24.89 -22.44 18.61
N THR A 378 -25.14 -21.84 17.44
CA THR A 378 -24.14 -21.03 16.72
C THR A 378 -24.69 -19.68 16.25
N VAL A 379 -23.77 -18.77 15.95
CA VAL A 379 -24.02 -17.47 15.32
C VAL A 379 -23.33 -17.44 13.97
N THR A 380 -24.01 -17.00 12.92
CA THR A 380 -23.41 -16.84 11.59
C THR A 380 -23.54 -15.41 11.09
N PHE A 381 -22.40 -14.79 10.79
CA PHE A 381 -22.30 -13.54 10.05
C PHE A 381 -22.16 -13.86 8.56
N GLU A 382 -22.88 -13.14 7.69
CA GLU A 382 -22.90 -13.36 6.24
C GLU A 382 -22.56 -12.08 5.46
N GLY A 383 -22.26 -12.22 4.17
CA GLY A 383 -21.95 -11.07 3.31
C GLY A 383 -20.52 -10.54 3.50
N ILE A 384 -19.64 -11.38 4.04
CA ILE A 384 -18.29 -10.97 4.45
C ILE A 384 -17.40 -10.87 3.22
N GLU A 385 -16.71 -9.74 3.10
CA GLU A 385 -15.81 -9.49 1.99
C GLU A 385 -14.49 -10.23 2.22
N GLY A 386 -14.15 -11.11 1.29
CA GLY A 386 -12.91 -11.86 1.29
C GLY A 386 -11.98 -11.36 0.21
N THR A 387 -10.69 -11.30 0.55
CA THR A 387 -9.61 -10.86 -0.33
C THR A 387 -8.98 -12.01 -1.11
N GLY A 388 -9.29 -13.26 -0.76
CA GLY A 388 -8.60 -14.46 -1.23
C GLY A 388 -7.25 -14.71 -0.55
N LYS A 389 -6.89 -13.92 0.46
CA LYS A 389 -5.65 -14.00 1.24
C LYS A 389 -5.96 -13.90 2.74
N PRO A 390 -5.00 -14.23 3.63
CA PRO A 390 -5.17 -14.00 5.07
C PRO A 390 -5.47 -12.51 5.36
N GLN A 391 -6.55 -12.25 6.09
CA GLN A 391 -6.98 -10.91 6.51
C GLN A 391 -7.44 -10.93 7.97
N TRP A 392 -7.30 -9.81 8.66
CA TRP A 392 -7.66 -9.71 10.08
C TRP A 392 -9.15 -9.49 10.27
N VAL A 393 -9.75 -10.27 11.16
CA VAL A 393 -11.15 -10.14 11.60
C VAL A 393 -11.17 -10.05 13.12
N SER A 394 -11.64 -8.93 13.64
CA SER A 394 -11.76 -8.68 15.09
C SER A 394 -13.15 -9.04 15.57
N PHE A 395 -13.22 -9.91 16.58
CA PHE A 395 -14.46 -10.37 17.19
C PHE A 395 -14.71 -9.58 18.46
N TYR A 396 -15.75 -8.76 18.48
CA TYR A 396 -16.16 -7.98 19.64
C TYR A 396 -17.07 -8.84 20.51
N TYR A 397 -16.73 -8.97 21.79
CA TYR A 397 -17.35 -9.96 22.65
C TYR A 397 -17.43 -9.51 24.11
N GLN A 398 -18.26 -10.22 24.87
CA GLN A 398 -18.34 -10.15 26.31
C GLN A 398 -18.25 -11.56 26.91
N ASN A 399 -17.45 -11.70 27.96
CA ASN A 399 -17.35 -12.93 28.74
C ASN A 399 -17.48 -12.60 30.23
N THR A 400 -18.67 -12.79 30.82
CA THR A 400 -18.95 -12.34 32.19
C THR A 400 -18.62 -13.34 33.29
N ASP A 401 -17.87 -14.40 32.98
CA ASP A 401 -17.63 -15.53 33.88
C ASP A 401 -16.85 -15.15 35.15
N ASP A 402 -16.03 -14.09 35.12
CA ASP A 402 -15.33 -13.54 36.30
C ASP A 402 -16.25 -12.73 37.23
N MET A 403 -17.49 -12.46 36.84
CA MET A 403 -18.53 -11.84 37.68
C MET A 403 -18.18 -10.47 38.30
N GLY A 404 -17.06 -9.85 37.92
CA GLY A 404 -16.55 -8.57 38.43
C GLY A 404 -15.59 -8.68 39.63
N PHE A 405 -15.17 -9.87 40.00
CA PHE A 405 -14.29 -10.11 41.16
C PHE A 405 -12.80 -10.16 40.81
N GLY A 406 -12.43 -10.19 39.54
CA GLY A 406 -11.05 -10.23 39.06
C GLY A 406 -10.16 -9.10 39.56
N ASP A 407 -10.76 -7.99 40.05
CA ASP A 407 -10.03 -6.87 40.64
C ASP A 407 -9.61 -7.12 42.10
N GLN A 408 -10.09 -8.18 42.75
CA GLN A 408 -9.77 -8.49 44.16
C GLN A 408 -8.70 -9.59 44.30
N PRO A 409 -7.62 -9.34 45.07
CA PRO A 409 -6.72 -10.39 45.52
C PRO A 409 -7.48 -11.42 46.37
N GLY A 410 -7.41 -12.71 46.01
CA GLY A 410 -8.03 -13.79 46.79
C GLY A 410 -9.55 -13.93 46.67
N GLY A 411 -10.19 -13.29 45.69
CA GLY A 411 -11.63 -13.51 45.43
C GLY A 411 -11.94 -15.00 45.16
N THR A 412 -13.00 -15.51 45.76
CA THR A 412 -13.56 -16.84 45.45
C THR A 412 -14.71 -16.71 44.45
N PRO A 413 -14.79 -17.55 43.39
CA PRO A 413 -15.69 -17.34 42.25
C PRO A 413 -17.18 -17.45 42.57
N ASP A 414 -17.54 -18.19 43.61
CA ASP A 414 -18.93 -18.32 44.02
C ASP A 414 -19.08 -18.70 45.51
N ARG A 415 -20.33 -18.72 45.97
CA ARG A 415 -20.74 -19.13 47.33
C ARG A 415 -20.67 -20.66 47.55
N PHE A 416 -20.37 -21.45 46.52
CA PHE A 416 -20.53 -22.91 46.48
C PHE A 416 -19.25 -23.69 46.13
N GLY A 417 -18.09 -23.03 46.05
CA GLY A 417 -16.81 -23.67 45.77
C GLY A 417 -16.50 -23.88 44.29
N GLY A 418 -17.11 -23.12 43.39
CA GLY A 418 -16.78 -23.07 41.97
C GLY A 418 -15.38 -22.52 41.71
N THR A 419 -14.95 -22.62 40.45
CA THR A 419 -13.63 -22.21 39.94
C THR A 419 -13.76 -21.03 38.97
N TRP A 420 -12.73 -20.17 38.93
CA TRP A 420 -12.71 -19.00 38.04
C TRP A 420 -12.62 -19.48 36.59
N GLN A 421 -13.57 -19.09 35.75
CA GLN A 421 -13.47 -19.30 34.31
C GLN A 421 -12.93 -18.03 33.64
N LEU A 422 -11.60 -17.98 33.47
CA LEU A 422 -10.86 -16.80 32.97
C LEU A 422 -10.94 -16.63 31.44
N ARG A 423 -11.45 -17.63 30.72
CA ARG A 423 -11.66 -17.56 29.27
C ARG A 423 -12.78 -18.50 28.83
N ARG A 424 -13.40 -18.15 27.71
CA ARG A 424 -14.14 -19.09 26.86
C ARG A 424 -13.37 -19.31 25.56
N ILE A 425 -13.67 -20.41 24.88
CA ILE A 425 -13.08 -20.73 23.59
C ILE A 425 -14.22 -20.97 22.60
N SER A 426 -14.25 -20.18 21.53
CA SER A 426 -15.21 -20.35 20.45
C SER A 426 -14.57 -21.02 19.24
N SER A 427 -15.35 -21.81 18.51
CA SER A 427 -14.98 -22.29 17.18
C SER A 427 -15.35 -21.22 16.16
N VAL A 428 -14.46 -20.97 15.19
CA VAL A 428 -14.71 -20.06 14.07
C VAL A 428 -14.52 -20.83 12.78
N VAL A 429 -15.59 -20.92 11.99
CA VAL A 429 -15.66 -21.70 10.76
C VAL A 429 -16.00 -20.79 9.59
N VAL A 430 -15.14 -20.77 8.57
CA VAL A 430 -15.34 -19.99 7.34
C VAL A 430 -16.08 -20.86 6.33
N ASN A 431 -17.21 -20.37 5.80
CA ASN A 431 -17.99 -21.03 4.73
C ASN A 431 -18.35 -22.50 5.00
N GLY A 432 -18.50 -22.88 6.26
CA GLY A 432 -18.81 -24.27 6.65
C GLY A 432 -17.64 -25.26 6.55
N ASP A 433 -16.40 -24.77 6.38
CA ASP A 433 -15.21 -25.62 6.33
C ASP A 433 -14.82 -26.13 7.73
N THR A 434 -15.46 -27.22 8.14
CA THR A 434 -15.22 -27.87 9.44
C THR A 434 -13.90 -28.64 9.50
N ALA A 435 -13.15 -28.73 8.40
CA ALA A 435 -11.79 -29.29 8.43
C ALA A 435 -10.77 -28.27 8.96
N ASN A 436 -11.05 -26.96 8.84
CA ASN A 436 -10.15 -25.87 9.21
C ASN A 436 -10.75 -24.96 10.30
N VAL A 437 -11.20 -25.56 11.40
CA VAL A 437 -11.77 -24.82 12.55
C VAL A 437 -10.69 -23.97 13.21
N GLN A 438 -10.95 -22.67 13.32
CA GLN A 438 -10.11 -21.74 14.06
C GLN A 438 -10.59 -21.63 15.50
N THR A 439 -9.66 -21.51 16.44
CA THR A 439 -9.95 -21.31 17.87
C THR A 439 -9.90 -19.83 18.22
N LEU A 440 -10.97 -19.30 18.79
CA LEU A 440 -11.06 -17.91 19.25
C LEU A 440 -11.04 -17.89 20.79
N TYR A 441 -9.94 -17.44 21.37
CA TYR A 441 -9.75 -17.32 22.81
C TYR A 441 -10.34 -16.01 23.30
N GLN A 442 -11.37 -16.09 24.14
CA GLN A 442 -12.16 -14.95 24.61
C GLN A 442 -11.97 -14.81 26.13
N ARG A 443 -10.99 -13.99 26.52
CA ARG A 443 -10.67 -13.68 27.93
C ARG A 443 -11.86 -13.08 28.65
N ASP A 444 -11.94 -13.26 29.96
CA ASP A 444 -12.97 -12.64 30.78
C ASP A 444 -13.06 -11.12 30.57
N THR A 445 -14.27 -10.60 30.67
CA THR A 445 -14.58 -9.17 30.60
C THR A 445 -15.50 -8.83 31.77
N HIS A 446 -15.51 -7.56 32.15
CA HIS A 446 -16.52 -7.11 33.11
C HIS A 446 -17.92 -7.12 32.47
N LYS A 447 -18.96 -7.30 33.29
CA LYS A 447 -20.35 -7.14 32.86
C LYS A 447 -20.56 -5.74 32.26
N GLY A 448 -21.19 -5.69 31.10
CA GLY A 448 -21.42 -4.45 30.35
C GLY A 448 -20.18 -3.91 29.62
N ILE A 449 -19.05 -4.64 29.59
CA ILE A 449 -17.85 -4.26 28.83
C ILE A 449 -17.71 -5.18 27.62
N ILE A 450 -17.44 -4.58 26.47
CA ILE A 450 -17.08 -5.26 25.23
C ILE A 450 -15.58 -5.09 25.01
N LEU A 451 -14.86 -6.19 24.85
CA LEU A 451 -13.49 -6.20 24.34
C LEU A 451 -13.48 -6.84 22.94
N SER A 452 -12.33 -6.81 22.26
CA SER A 452 -12.16 -7.51 20.99
C SER A 452 -10.96 -8.45 21.02
N THR A 453 -11.04 -9.53 20.25
CA THR A 453 -9.93 -10.44 19.98
C THR A 453 -9.85 -10.72 18.48
N PRO A 454 -8.68 -10.59 17.84
CA PRO A 454 -8.55 -10.75 16.39
C PRO A 454 -8.10 -12.15 15.97
N LEU A 455 -8.62 -12.61 14.83
CA LEU A 455 -8.09 -13.77 14.09
C LEU A 455 -7.68 -13.38 12.68
N GLN A 456 -6.61 -14.00 12.20
CA GLN A 456 -6.25 -13.94 10.80
C GLN A 456 -6.97 -15.06 10.05
N LEU A 457 -7.91 -14.72 9.18
CA LEU A 457 -8.75 -15.66 8.45
C LEU A 457 -8.47 -15.57 6.96
N THR A 458 -8.42 -16.72 6.27
CA THR A 458 -8.35 -16.76 4.81
C THR A 458 -9.77 -16.86 4.25
N LEU A 459 -10.31 -15.73 3.81
CA LEU A 459 -11.64 -15.66 3.20
C LEU A 459 -11.52 -15.70 1.67
N PRO A 460 -12.19 -16.64 0.98
CA PRO A 460 -12.25 -16.66 -0.48
C PRO A 460 -12.63 -15.31 -1.09
N LYS A 461 -12.06 -14.96 -2.24
CA LYS A 461 -12.27 -13.68 -2.91
C LYS A 461 -13.76 -13.47 -3.23
N GLY A 462 -14.34 -12.35 -2.80
CA GLY A 462 -15.75 -11.99 -3.06
C GLY A 462 -16.54 -11.67 -1.79
N LYS A 463 -17.85 -11.40 -1.93
CA LYS A 463 -18.71 -10.91 -0.82
C LYS A 463 -19.64 -11.96 -0.23
N ASN A 464 -19.50 -13.22 -0.64
CA ASN A 464 -20.42 -14.29 -0.24
C ASN A 464 -19.92 -15.10 0.96
N ASN A 465 -18.88 -14.62 1.65
CA ASN A 465 -18.31 -15.37 2.75
C ASN A 465 -19.22 -15.32 3.98
N LYS A 466 -19.16 -16.41 4.74
CA LYS A 466 -19.84 -16.59 6.01
C LYS A 466 -18.83 -16.97 7.07
N ILE A 467 -19.00 -16.42 8.26
CA ILE A 467 -18.25 -16.80 9.45
C ILE A 467 -19.26 -17.31 10.47
N THR A 468 -19.17 -18.59 10.80
CA THR A 468 -19.99 -19.24 11.82
C THR A 468 -19.16 -19.41 13.09
N VAL A 469 -19.70 -18.94 14.21
CA VAL A 469 -19.10 -19.03 15.54
C VAL A 469 -19.91 -19.98 16.41
N GLY A 470 -19.25 -21.02 16.94
CA GLY A 470 -19.79 -21.97 17.90
C GLY A 470 -18.94 -21.99 19.18
N GLY A 471 -19.18 -22.95 20.07
CA GLY A 471 -18.40 -23.12 21.30
C GLY A 471 -17.48 -24.34 21.25
N LEU A 472 -16.33 -24.25 21.91
CA LEU A 472 -15.36 -25.33 22.10
C LEU A 472 -15.15 -25.61 23.59
N TRP A 473 -14.60 -26.79 23.90
CA TRP A 473 -14.26 -27.17 25.26
C TRP A 473 -13.26 -26.18 25.85
N ASN A 474 -13.63 -25.53 26.94
CA ASN A 474 -12.85 -24.48 27.60
C ASN A 474 -12.27 -24.90 28.96
N GLY A 475 -12.42 -26.19 29.32
CA GLY A 475 -12.05 -26.75 30.63
C GLY A 475 -13.24 -26.98 31.57
N PHE A 476 -14.38 -26.35 31.30
CA PHE A 476 -15.59 -26.44 32.13
C PHE A 476 -16.80 -26.92 31.34
N ASP A 477 -17.02 -26.31 30.18
CA ASP A 477 -18.10 -26.63 29.26
C ASP A 477 -17.70 -26.31 27.81
N ASN A 478 -18.67 -26.35 26.90
CA ASN A 478 -18.48 -26.03 25.48
C ASN A 478 -19.10 -24.67 25.11
N LYS A 479 -19.18 -23.70 26.02
CA LYS A 479 -19.76 -22.39 25.73
C LYS A 479 -18.73 -21.43 25.10
N GLY A 480 -19.18 -20.73 24.07
CA GLY A 480 -18.51 -19.54 23.53
C GLY A 480 -18.90 -18.28 24.31
N ALA A 481 -18.14 -17.19 24.16
CA ALA A 481 -18.51 -15.91 24.76
C ALA A 481 -19.61 -15.21 23.94
N ASP A 482 -20.30 -14.26 24.55
CA ASP A 482 -21.35 -13.50 23.89
C ASP A 482 -20.74 -12.56 22.83
N LEU A 483 -21.35 -12.45 21.65
CA LEU A 483 -20.81 -11.68 20.53
C LEU A 483 -21.62 -10.43 20.24
N ASP A 484 -20.94 -9.30 20.09
CA ASP A 484 -21.54 -8.03 19.69
C ASP A 484 -21.52 -7.85 18.17
N ARG A 485 -20.33 -7.88 17.58
CA ARG A 485 -20.10 -7.70 16.15
C ARG A 485 -18.76 -8.31 15.74
N ILE A 486 -18.55 -8.43 14.43
CA ILE A 486 -17.21 -8.64 13.88
C ILE A 486 -16.80 -7.45 13.02
N VAL A 487 -15.51 -7.16 12.99
CA VAL A 487 -14.92 -6.10 12.17
C VAL A 487 -13.90 -6.72 11.24
N GLU A 488 -14.23 -6.72 9.95
CA GLU A 488 -13.39 -7.22 8.88
C GLU A 488 -12.46 -6.11 8.44
N THR A 489 -11.17 -6.23 8.74
CA THR A 489 -10.19 -5.23 8.39
C THR A 489 -9.60 -5.58 7.03
N MET A 490 -10.19 -5.02 5.97
CA MET A 490 -9.61 -5.12 4.63
C MET A 490 -8.24 -4.46 4.68
N LEU A 491 -7.21 -5.32 4.60
CA LEU A 491 -5.84 -4.92 4.38
C LEU A 491 -5.80 -4.37 2.96
N PHE A 492 -6.16 -3.10 2.79
CA PHE A 492 -5.69 -2.36 1.64
C PHE A 492 -4.18 -2.51 1.69
N LEU A 493 -3.62 -3.28 0.76
CA LEU A 493 -2.20 -3.28 0.46
C LEU A 493 -1.81 -1.81 0.32
N PHE A 494 -1.31 -1.21 1.39
CA PHE A 494 -0.76 0.11 1.29
C PHE A 494 0.42 0.01 0.33
N PRO A 495 0.59 1.01 -0.53
CA PRO A 495 1.70 1.01 -1.47
C PRO A 495 3.04 0.85 -0.73
N PRO A 496 3.97 0.03 -1.26
CA PRO A 496 5.32 -0.10 -0.73
C PRO A 496 5.95 1.29 -0.56
N SER A 497 6.81 1.45 0.43
CA SER A 497 7.50 2.71 0.74
C SER A 497 8.20 3.28 -0.52
N ILE A 498 8.41 4.60 -0.59
CA ILE A 498 9.12 5.20 -1.75
C ILE A 498 10.49 4.53 -1.95
N GLU A 499 11.17 4.19 -0.85
CA GLU A 499 12.45 3.46 -0.85
C GLU A 499 12.32 2.03 -1.43
N GLU A 500 11.24 1.31 -1.16
CA GLU A 500 10.98 -0.03 -1.74
C GLU A 500 10.70 0.03 -3.25
N ILE A 501 10.00 1.08 -3.72
CA ILE A 501 9.76 1.28 -5.16
C ILE A 501 11.07 1.59 -5.90
N GLU A 502 11.96 2.36 -5.29
CA GLU A 502 13.25 2.75 -5.89
C GLU A 502 14.30 1.64 -5.90
N THR A 503 14.17 0.64 -5.03
CA THR A 503 15.13 -0.45 -4.87
C THR A 503 14.77 -1.74 -5.61
N VAL A 504 13.48 -2.02 -5.86
CA VAL A 504 13.05 -3.33 -6.41
C VAL A 504 12.31 -3.24 -7.76
N GLY A 505 11.75 -2.09 -8.14
CA GLY A 505 10.92 -1.94 -9.35
C GLY A 505 11.60 -1.34 -10.59
N THR A 506 10.88 -1.27 -11.72
CA THR A 506 11.38 -0.60 -12.93
C THR A 506 11.67 0.88 -12.66
N LYS A 507 12.95 1.27 -12.73
CA LYS A 507 13.40 2.66 -12.55
C LYS A 507 12.91 3.55 -13.69
N LEU A 508 12.17 4.61 -13.35
CA LEU A 508 11.63 5.57 -14.31
C LEU A 508 12.53 6.79 -14.47
N HIS A 509 12.58 7.32 -15.69
CA HIS A 509 13.23 8.58 -16.02
C HIS A 509 12.26 9.75 -15.89
N ASP A 510 12.80 10.96 -15.94
CA ASP A 510 12.01 12.18 -15.74
C ASP A 510 10.96 12.40 -16.85
N LEU A 511 11.28 12.01 -18.10
CA LEU A 511 10.32 12.02 -19.21
C LEU A 511 9.22 10.95 -19.09
N ASP A 512 9.48 9.85 -18.38
CA ASP A 512 8.46 8.82 -18.12
C ASP A 512 7.39 9.34 -17.14
N LEU A 513 7.77 10.23 -16.22
CA LEU A 513 6.94 10.72 -15.13
C LEU A 513 6.16 12.01 -15.44
N GLY A 514 6.39 12.61 -16.62
CA GLY A 514 5.69 13.79 -17.11
C GLY A 514 4.23 13.51 -17.47
N VAL A 515 3.78 14.05 -18.62
CA VAL A 515 2.39 13.89 -19.11
C VAL A 515 1.98 12.41 -19.25
N ALA A 516 2.94 11.54 -19.58
CA ALA A 516 2.74 10.10 -19.72
C ALA A 516 2.17 9.42 -18.45
N ARG A 517 2.41 9.99 -17.26
CA ARG A 517 1.98 9.41 -15.97
C ARG A 517 0.48 9.14 -15.89
N PHE A 518 -0.32 9.94 -16.59
CA PHE A 518 -1.78 9.92 -16.51
C PHE A 518 -2.46 9.39 -17.77
N ALA A 519 -1.70 8.74 -18.66
CA ALA A 519 -2.19 8.22 -19.91
C ALA A 519 -1.90 6.72 -20.05
N ASN A 520 -2.81 6.03 -20.74
CA ASN A 520 -2.58 4.70 -21.27
C ASN A 520 -2.51 4.78 -22.79
N LEU A 521 -1.60 4.02 -23.37
CA LEU A 521 -1.56 3.76 -24.81
C LEU A 521 -2.28 2.46 -25.09
N GLU A 522 -3.17 2.48 -26.08
CA GLU A 522 -3.91 1.31 -26.53
C GLU A 522 -3.64 1.05 -28.01
N LEU A 523 -3.34 -0.20 -28.33
CA LEU A 523 -3.12 -0.67 -29.69
C LEU A 523 -4.00 -1.88 -29.95
N SER A 524 -5.03 -1.69 -30.77
CA SER A 524 -6.04 -2.69 -31.11
C SER A 524 -5.86 -3.19 -32.54
N PHE A 525 -5.98 -4.50 -32.73
CA PHE A 525 -5.88 -5.18 -34.01
C PHE A 525 -7.15 -5.97 -34.31
N VAL A 526 -7.58 -5.88 -35.57
CA VAL A 526 -8.66 -6.69 -36.14
C VAL A 526 -8.03 -7.72 -37.07
N LEU A 527 -8.17 -9.01 -36.74
CA LEU A 527 -7.62 -10.14 -37.49
C LEU A 527 -8.78 -10.94 -38.09
N ARG A 528 -8.87 -11.01 -39.42
CA ARG A 528 -9.95 -11.75 -40.14
C ARG A 528 -9.70 -13.26 -40.17
N GLN A 529 -9.42 -13.82 -39.00
CA GLN A 529 -9.31 -15.25 -38.77
C GLN A 529 -9.57 -15.55 -37.29
N ALA A 530 -10.16 -16.69 -36.99
CA ALA A 530 -10.31 -17.16 -35.62
C ALA A 530 -8.97 -17.65 -35.05
N PHE A 531 -8.73 -17.39 -33.78
CA PHE A 531 -7.55 -17.83 -33.03
C PHE A 531 -7.98 -18.68 -31.83
N ASP A 532 -7.11 -19.58 -31.40
CA ASP A 532 -7.28 -20.29 -30.14
C ASP A 532 -6.88 -19.35 -28.98
N ALA A 533 -7.85 -19.02 -28.13
CA ALA A 533 -7.65 -18.13 -26.98
C ALA A 533 -6.59 -18.67 -26.00
N GLU A 534 -6.47 -19.99 -25.82
CA GLU A 534 -5.47 -20.58 -24.93
C GLU A 534 -4.05 -20.46 -25.50
N VAL A 535 -3.91 -20.51 -26.83
CA VAL A 535 -2.62 -20.26 -27.50
C VAL A 535 -2.21 -18.79 -27.33
N LEU A 536 -3.15 -17.87 -27.49
CA LEU A 536 -2.90 -16.45 -27.28
C LEU A 536 -2.53 -16.14 -25.81
N LYS A 537 -3.26 -16.73 -24.86
CA LYS A 537 -3.02 -16.58 -23.42
C LYS A 537 -1.67 -17.16 -23.00
N SER A 538 -1.33 -18.38 -23.44
CA SER A 538 -0.04 -19.00 -23.16
C SER A 538 1.14 -18.23 -23.77
N THR A 539 0.93 -17.58 -24.93
CA THR A 539 1.90 -16.67 -25.54
C THR A 539 2.11 -15.42 -24.67
N ALA A 540 1.04 -14.85 -24.10
CA ALA A 540 1.15 -13.73 -23.15
C ALA A 540 1.96 -14.12 -21.90
N LEU A 541 1.75 -15.33 -21.38
CA LEU A 541 2.52 -15.84 -20.24
C LEU A 541 4.01 -15.97 -20.58
N ARG A 542 4.35 -16.46 -21.77
CA ARG A 542 5.74 -16.54 -22.23
C ARG A 542 6.37 -15.16 -22.38
N LEU A 543 5.63 -14.17 -22.87
CA LEU A 543 6.07 -12.78 -22.98
C LEU A 543 6.43 -12.21 -21.60
N VAL A 544 5.55 -12.38 -20.61
CA VAL A 544 5.79 -11.91 -19.23
C VAL A 544 6.95 -12.64 -18.57
N LYS A 545 7.09 -13.95 -18.79
CA LYS A 545 8.24 -14.71 -18.27
C LYS A 545 9.56 -14.20 -18.84
N ALA A 546 9.59 -13.83 -20.13
CA ALA A 546 10.76 -13.26 -20.76
C ALA A 546 11.02 -11.81 -20.31
N TRP A 547 9.96 -11.01 -20.16
CA TRP A 547 10.02 -9.61 -19.72
C TRP A 547 9.13 -9.37 -18.47
N PRO A 548 9.63 -9.73 -17.27
CA PRO A 548 8.83 -9.67 -16.03
C PRO A 548 8.29 -8.27 -15.70
N ALA A 549 8.98 -7.22 -16.13
CA ALA A 549 8.59 -5.83 -15.92
C ALA A 549 7.19 -5.50 -16.47
N LEU A 550 6.71 -6.24 -17.49
CA LEU A 550 5.35 -6.08 -18.04
C LEU A 550 4.25 -6.48 -17.05
N SER A 551 4.58 -7.29 -16.05
CA SER A 551 3.64 -7.71 -15.02
C SER A 551 3.57 -6.75 -13.83
N GLU A 552 4.53 -5.84 -13.70
CA GLU A 552 4.64 -4.91 -12.57
C GLU A 552 3.43 -3.97 -12.49
N ARG A 553 3.17 -3.43 -11.29
CA ARG A 553 2.02 -2.54 -11.06
C ARG A 553 2.45 -1.11 -10.86
N MET A 554 1.82 -0.19 -11.59
CA MET A 554 2.06 1.24 -11.45
C MET A 554 1.30 1.78 -10.25
N TYR A 555 1.99 2.57 -9.42
CA TYR A 555 1.34 3.33 -8.36
C TYR A 555 1.06 4.72 -8.86
N LEU A 556 -0.16 5.03 -9.29
CA LEU A 556 -0.47 6.34 -9.89
C LEU A 556 -0.22 7.53 -8.94
N THR A 557 -0.24 7.31 -7.62
CA THR A 557 0.11 8.31 -6.59
C THR A 557 1.59 8.34 -6.22
N ARG A 558 2.38 7.29 -6.55
CA ARG A 558 3.83 7.22 -6.35
C ARG A 558 4.55 7.20 -7.72
N TYR A 559 5.88 7.20 -7.74
CA TYR A 559 6.67 7.50 -8.95
C TYR A 559 7.35 6.26 -9.52
N GLY A 560 6.64 5.13 -9.57
CA GLY A 560 7.25 3.89 -10.00
C GLY A 560 6.30 2.70 -10.10
N PHE A 561 6.90 1.61 -10.57
CA PHE A 561 6.30 0.29 -10.67
C PHE A 561 6.77 -0.56 -9.50
N SER A 562 5.90 -1.37 -8.89
CA SER A 562 6.32 -2.40 -7.94
C SER A 562 6.33 -3.77 -8.61
N PRO A 563 7.30 -4.64 -8.27
CA PRO A 563 7.29 -6.05 -8.64
C PRO A 563 5.94 -6.69 -8.31
N SER A 564 5.29 -7.25 -9.32
CA SER A 564 4.14 -8.12 -9.10
C SER A 564 4.63 -9.52 -8.74
N LYS A 565 4.20 -10.04 -7.60
CA LYS A 565 4.46 -11.43 -7.19
C LYS A 565 3.50 -12.45 -7.83
N ASP A 566 2.55 -11.98 -8.64
CA ASP A 566 1.70 -12.83 -9.47
C ASP A 566 2.35 -13.03 -10.84
N PRO A 567 3.05 -14.16 -11.07
CA PRO A 567 3.44 -14.60 -12.40
C PRO A 567 2.22 -15.07 -13.21
N GLU A 568 1.06 -15.22 -12.59
CA GLU A 568 -0.19 -15.55 -13.25
C GLU A 568 -0.81 -14.30 -13.90
N LEU A 569 -1.42 -14.48 -15.07
CA LEU A 569 -2.00 -13.41 -15.90
C LEU A 569 -3.23 -12.71 -15.26
N GLU A 570 -3.46 -12.85 -13.95
CA GLU A 570 -4.61 -12.30 -13.23
C GLU A 570 -4.62 -10.75 -13.33
N GLY A 571 -5.70 -10.20 -13.89
CA GLY A 571 -5.84 -8.77 -14.16
C GLY A 571 -4.95 -8.23 -15.29
N MET A 572 -4.21 -9.10 -15.98
CA MET A 572 -3.41 -8.78 -17.17
C MET A 572 -4.04 -9.30 -18.45
N TRP A 573 -4.73 -10.44 -18.39
CA TRP A 573 -5.38 -11.08 -19.53
C TRP A 573 -6.89 -11.05 -19.37
N ASN A 574 -7.60 -10.56 -20.39
CA ASN A 574 -9.04 -10.49 -20.43
C ASN A 574 -9.53 -11.09 -21.74
N GLU A 575 -10.51 -12.00 -21.68
CA GLU A 575 -11.05 -12.63 -22.88
C GLU A 575 -12.56 -12.81 -22.84
N ARG A 576 -13.17 -12.77 -24.02
CA ARG A 576 -14.58 -13.14 -24.21
C ARG A 576 -14.84 -13.71 -25.60
N LYS A 577 -15.91 -14.48 -25.71
CA LYS A 577 -16.45 -14.95 -26.99
C LYS A 577 -17.72 -14.18 -27.32
N ILE A 578 -17.86 -13.78 -28.58
CA ILE A 578 -19.00 -13.00 -29.07
C ILE A 578 -19.57 -13.77 -30.27
N ASP A 579 -20.83 -14.20 -30.15
CA ASP A 579 -21.54 -14.88 -31.24
C ASP A 579 -21.97 -13.88 -32.32
N SER A 580 -21.00 -13.47 -33.13
CA SER A 580 -21.16 -12.56 -34.26
C SER A 580 -20.05 -12.79 -35.28
N THR A 581 -20.29 -12.40 -36.53
CA THR A 581 -19.23 -12.29 -37.55
C THR A 581 -18.60 -10.90 -37.49
N LEU A 582 -17.40 -10.77 -38.05
CA LEU A 582 -16.65 -9.51 -38.10
C LEU A 582 -17.44 -8.39 -38.75
N ASN A 583 -18.08 -8.68 -39.88
CA ASN A 583 -18.85 -7.69 -40.63
C ASN A 583 -20.12 -7.23 -39.87
N LYS A 584 -20.70 -8.07 -39.02
CA LYS A 584 -21.83 -7.69 -38.16
C LYS A 584 -21.38 -6.91 -36.93
N ALA A 585 -20.22 -7.27 -36.38
CA ALA A 585 -19.64 -6.63 -35.19
C ALA A 585 -19.05 -5.25 -35.52
N LEU A 586 -18.39 -5.11 -36.67
CA LEU A 586 -17.76 -3.88 -37.16
C LEU A 586 -18.24 -3.57 -38.60
N PRO A 587 -19.47 -3.04 -38.79
CA PRO A 587 -20.05 -2.82 -40.11
C PRO A 587 -19.24 -1.88 -41.01
N TYR A 588 -18.51 -0.94 -40.42
CA TYR A 588 -17.70 0.04 -41.17
C TYR A 588 -16.52 -0.60 -41.93
N LEU A 589 -16.13 -1.85 -41.64
CA LEU A 589 -15.10 -2.55 -42.42
C LEU A 589 -15.61 -3.00 -43.80
N GLN A 590 -16.94 -2.99 -44.02
CA GLN A 590 -17.52 -3.29 -45.32
C GLN A 590 -17.40 -2.10 -46.28
N ASP A 591 -17.37 -0.87 -45.75
CA ASP A 591 -17.22 0.33 -46.56
C ASP A 591 -15.76 0.56 -46.93
N LYS A 592 -15.47 0.43 -48.23
CA LYS A 592 -14.13 0.64 -48.78
C LYS A 592 -13.97 2.00 -49.44
N ALA A 593 -15.01 2.83 -49.51
CA ALA A 593 -14.91 4.18 -50.07
C ALA A 593 -13.98 5.07 -49.23
N ALA A 594 -13.38 6.10 -49.82
CA ALA A 594 -12.68 7.17 -49.12
C ALA A 594 -13.40 8.49 -49.46
N PRO A 595 -13.58 9.45 -48.52
CA PRO A 595 -13.14 9.49 -47.11
C PRO A 595 -13.73 8.37 -46.24
N ARG A 596 -12.90 7.82 -45.32
CA ARG A 596 -13.39 6.91 -44.27
C ARG A 596 -13.43 7.65 -42.95
N VAL A 597 -14.62 7.71 -42.36
CA VAL A 597 -14.83 8.13 -40.97
C VAL A 597 -15.55 6.98 -40.27
N VAL A 598 -14.92 6.39 -39.26
CA VAL A 598 -15.45 5.22 -38.56
C VAL A 598 -15.75 5.55 -37.10
N ASP A 599 -16.81 4.93 -36.60
CA ASP A 599 -17.14 4.97 -35.17
C ASP A 599 -16.23 3.99 -34.41
N SER A 600 -15.12 4.52 -33.91
CA SER A 600 -14.13 3.77 -33.15
C SER A 600 -14.62 3.29 -31.79
N THR A 601 -15.73 3.82 -31.28
CA THR A 601 -16.29 3.39 -29.99
C THR A 601 -16.79 1.95 -30.02
N VAL A 602 -17.19 1.44 -31.20
CA VAL A 602 -17.67 0.07 -31.36
C VAL A 602 -16.56 -0.94 -31.07
N LEU A 603 -15.35 -0.73 -31.60
CA LEU A 603 -14.21 -1.60 -31.34
C LEU A 603 -13.78 -1.52 -29.86
N ASP A 604 -13.77 -0.33 -29.29
CA ASP A 604 -13.43 -0.13 -27.88
C ASP A 604 -14.44 -0.84 -26.96
N MET A 605 -15.74 -0.74 -27.23
CA MET A 605 -16.79 -1.49 -26.52
C MET A 605 -16.58 -3.00 -26.67
N LEU A 606 -16.13 -3.47 -27.84
CA LEU A 606 -15.85 -4.88 -28.11
C LEU A 606 -14.63 -5.42 -27.33
N LEU A 607 -13.73 -4.54 -26.88
CA LEU A 607 -12.49 -4.88 -26.17
C LEU A 607 -12.41 -4.27 -24.76
N SER A 608 -13.52 -3.76 -24.23
CA SER A 608 -13.62 -3.22 -22.88
C SER A 608 -14.14 -4.28 -21.90
N PHE A 609 -13.50 -4.33 -20.73
CA PHE A 609 -13.80 -5.27 -19.64
C PHE A 609 -13.95 -4.52 -18.33
N ASP A 610 -14.82 -5.03 -17.45
CA ASP A 610 -14.97 -4.51 -16.11
C ASP A 610 -13.67 -4.70 -15.33
N THR A 611 -13.23 -3.65 -14.65
CA THR A 611 -12.03 -3.66 -13.82
C THR A 611 -12.40 -3.49 -12.35
N THR A 612 -11.70 -4.20 -11.49
CA THR A 612 -11.81 -4.04 -10.04
C THR A 612 -11.23 -2.69 -9.61
N LEU A 613 -11.67 -2.17 -8.45
CA LEU A 613 -11.11 -0.94 -7.88
C LEU A 613 -9.58 -1.03 -7.69
N LYS A 614 -9.06 -2.23 -7.38
CA LYS A 614 -7.62 -2.50 -7.30
C LYS A 614 -6.92 -2.30 -8.65
N GLU A 615 -7.49 -2.79 -9.74
CA GLU A 615 -6.93 -2.61 -11.09
C GLU A 615 -7.02 -1.16 -11.56
N GLN A 616 -8.04 -0.42 -11.12
CA GLN A 616 -8.16 1.01 -11.41
C GLN A 616 -7.13 1.86 -10.65
N LEU A 617 -6.86 1.54 -9.38
CA LEU A 617 -5.91 2.28 -8.56
C LEU A 617 -4.44 1.85 -8.78
N TYR A 618 -4.24 0.57 -9.13
CA TYR A 618 -2.92 -0.05 -9.28
C TYR A 618 -2.85 -0.89 -10.58
N PRO A 619 -2.96 -0.24 -11.75
CA PRO A 619 -2.96 -0.94 -13.03
C PRO A 619 -1.62 -1.65 -13.26
N ARG A 620 -1.65 -2.79 -13.96
CA ARG A 620 -0.43 -3.44 -14.44
C ARG A 620 0.20 -2.61 -15.56
N ALA A 621 1.51 -2.78 -15.76
CA ALA A 621 2.24 -2.15 -16.85
C ALA A 621 1.59 -2.49 -18.20
N LEU A 622 1.31 -3.78 -18.43
CA LEU A 622 0.60 -4.29 -19.62
C LEU A 622 -0.76 -4.91 -19.25
N ASN A 623 -1.75 -4.75 -20.12
CA ASN A 623 -3.01 -5.51 -20.15
C ASN A 623 -3.29 -5.94 -21.60
N ILE A 624 -3.77 -7.16 -21.80
CA ILE A 624 -4.15 -7.72 -23.10
C ILE A 624 -5.61 -8.14 -23.03
N SER A 625 -6.42 -7.63 -23.96
CA SER A 625 -7.84 -7.92 -24.09
C SER A 625 -8.13 -8.61 -25.42
N VAL A 626 -8.90 -9.71 -25.39
CA VAL A 626 -9.23 -10.51 -26.57
C VAL A 626 -10.75 -10.69 -26.67
N ALA A 627 -11.29 -10.46 -27.87
CA ALA A 627 -12.65 -10.85 -28.22
C ALA A 627 -12.61 -11.79 -29.44
N SER A 628 -13.10 -13.02 -29.25
CA SER A 628 -13.22 -14.01 -30.32
C SER A 628 -14.58 -13.91 -30.98
N LEU A 629 -14.60 -13.74 -32.30
CA LEU A 629 -15.78 -13.77 -33.17
C LEU A 629 -15.82 -15.11 -33.92
N ASN A 630 -16.94 -15.36 -34.62
CA ASN A 630 -17.12 -16.62 -35.36
C ASN A 630 -16.12 -16.78 -36.52
N ASP A 631 -15.63 -15.69 -37.09
CA ASP A 631 -14.74 -15.64 -38.26
C ASP A 631 -13.51 -14.72 -38.06
N ALA A 632 -13.29 -14.19 -36.85
CA ALA A 632 -12.25 -13.20 -36.58
C ALA A 632 -11.79 -13.18 -35.11
N CYS A 633 -10.66 -12.52 -34.87
CA CYS A 633 -10.11 -12.25 -33.54
C CYS A 633 -9.81 -10.75 -33.42
N LEU A 634 -10.28 -10.15 -32.32
CA LEU A 634 -9.95 -8.78 -31.93
C LEU A 634 -9.01 -8.85 -30.74
N ILE A 635 -7.88 -8.16 -30.80
CA ILE A 635 -6.90 -8.13 -29.70
C ILE A 635 -6.44 -6.70 -29.43
N LYS A 636 -6.43 -6.29 -28.17
CA LYS A 636 -5.96 -4.97 -27.71
C LYS A 636 -4.84 -5.14 -26.70
N PHE A 637 -3.76 -4.39 -26.90
CA PHE A 637 -2.68 -4.22 -25.93
C PHE A 637 -2.78 -2.83 -25.32
N THR A 638 -2.96 -2.76 -24.01
CA THR A 638 -2.99 -1.51 -23.24
C THR A 638 -1.74 -1.45 -22.37
N ILE A 639 -0.91 -0.42 -22.54
CA ILE A 639 0.26 -0.17 -21.71
C ILE A 639 0.11 1.15 -20.95
N GLN A 640 0.57 1.19 -19.70
CA GLN A 640 0.80 2.45 -18.99
C GLN A 640 1.82 3.28 -19.79
N HIS A 641 1.46 4.48 -20.22
CA HIS A 641 2.34 5.30 -21.07
C HIS A 641 3.64 5.67 -20.33
N THR A 642 3.61 5.74 -19.00
CA THR A 642 4.79 5.83 -18.13
C THR A 642 5.82 4.74 -18.38
N PHE A 643 5.39 3.52 -18.72
CA PHE A 643 6.30 2.40 -18.95
C PHE A 643 7.07 2.56 -20.26
N CYS A 644 6.37 2.86 -21.36
CA CYS A 644 7.02 3.14 -22.63
C CYS A 644 6.15 3.93 -23.59
N ASP A 645 6.79 4.50 -24.61
CA ASP A 645 6.11 5.14 -25.73
C ASP A 645 5.52 4.12 -26.74
N ALA A 646 5.00 4.65 -27.83
CA ALA A 646 4.50 3.91 -29.00
C ALA A 646 5.46 2.86 -29.56
N SER A 647 6.75 3.20 -29.62
CA SER A 647 7.78 2.33 -30.18
C SER A 647 8.01 1.14 -29.23
N GLY A 648 7.98 1.39 -27.92
CA GLY A 648 8.00 0.34 -26.90
C GLY A 648 6.77 -0.58 -27.00
N LEU A 649 5.57 -0.03 -27.15
CA LEU A 649 4.35 -0.83 -27.33
C LEU A 649 4.41 -1.69 -28.60
N TYR A 650 4.89 -1.14 -29.72
CA TYR A 650 5.12 -1.90 -30.95
C TYR A 650 6.12 -3.05 -30.73
N ARG A 651 7.23 -2.81 -30.02
CA ARG A 651 8.21 -3.87 -29.67
C ARG A 651 7.57 -4.99 -28.85
N ILE A 652 6.67 -4.65 -27.92
CA ILE A 652 5.90 -5.62 -27.13
C ILE A 652 5.03 -6.49 -28.04
N VAL A 653 4.27 -5.88 -28.95
CA VAL A 653 3.42 -6.62 -29.88
C VAL A 653 4.24 -7.47 -30.86
N ASN A 654 5.35 -6.95 -31.38
CA ASN A 654 6.24 -7.70 -32.27
C ASN A 654 6.87 -8.91 -31.55
N ALA A 655 7.29 -8.74 -30.30
CA ALA A 655 7.78 -9.84 -29.46
C ALA A 655 6.69 -10.88 -29.18
N TYR A 656 5.46 -10.43 -28.93
CA TYR A 656 4.30 -11.31 -28.80
C TYR A 656 4.07 -12.13 -30.07
N CYS A 657 4.11 -11.51 -31.26
CA CYS A 657 3.98 -12.21 -32.55
C CYS A 657 5.12 -13.23 -32.76
N THR A 658 6.37 -12.84 -32.45
CA THR A 658 7.53 -13.74 -32.52
C THR A 658 7.35 -14.97 -31.61
N LEU A 659 6.84 -14.77 -30.40
CA LEU A 659 6.55 -15.86 -29.48
C LEU A 659 5.37 -16.73 -29.98
N LEU A 660 4.34 -16.11 -30.56
CA LEU A 660 3.19 -16.82 -31.13
C LEU A 660 3.64 -17.80 -32.24
N GLU A 661 4.67 -17.43 -33.00
CA GLU A 661 5.31 -18.29 -34.01
C GLU A 661 6.20 -19.40 -33.44
N GLY A 662 6.37 -19.46 -32.12
CA GLY A 662 7.28 -20.41 -31.45
C GLY A 662 8.74 -19.94 -31.40
N GLY A 663 9.03 -18.71 -31.82
CA GLY A 663 10.36 -18.10 -31.70
C GLY A 663 10.76 -17.76 -30.27
N SER A 664 11.99 -17.29 -30.10
CA SER A 664 12.52 -16.75 -28.85
C SER A 664 12.76 -15.25 -28.95
N ILE A 665 12.66 -14.55 -27.82
CA ILE A 665 12.93 -13.11 -27.72
C ILE A 665 14.10 -12.88 -26.78
N LYS A 666 14.87 -11.82 -27.02
CA LYS A 666 15.99 -11.45 -26.16
C LYS A 666 15.46 -10.92 -24.81
N PRO A 667 16.17 -11.17 -23.70
CA PRO A 667 15.88 -10.50 -22.42
C PRO A 667 15.93 -8.98 -22.58
N MET A 668 15.14 -8.30 -21.76
CA MET A 668 15.11 -6.84 -21.72
C MET A 668 16.45 -6.28 -21.19
N GLY A 669 17.02 -5.30 -21.87
CA GLY A 669 18.21 -4.59 -21.38
C GLY A 669 17.91 -3.71 -20.17
N PRO A 670 18.92 -3.36 -19.34
CA PRO A 670 18.74 -2.39 -18.27
C PRO A 670 18.38 -1.01 -18.84
N ARG A 671 17.58 -0.24 -18.11
CA ARG A 671 17.31 1.16 -18.46
C ARG A 671 18.56 2.01 -18.26
N VAL A 672 18.90 2.80 -19.28
CA VAL A 672 20.06 3.70 -19.30
C VAL A 672 19.63 5.15 -19.05
N SER A 673 20.52 5.95 -18.45
CA SER A 673 20.24 7.36 -18.15
C SER A 673 19.98 8.18 -19.42
N LEU A 674 19.07 9.16 -19.35
CA LEU A 674 18.77 10.09 -20.44
C LEU A 674 19.91 11.11 -20.61
N GLN A 675 21.00 10.67 -21.24
CA GLN A 675 22.13 11.53 -21.60
C GLN A 675 22.14 11.84 -23.09
N LEU A 676 22.36 13.09 -23.45
CA LEU A 676 22.57 13.51 -24.84
C LEU A 676 23.99 13.18 -25.30
N ARG A 677 24.20 13.06 -26.61
CA ARG A 677 25.52 12.74 -27.21
C ARG A 677 26.57 13.83 -27.03
N ASP A 678 26.16 15.09 -26.86
CA ASP A 678 27.06 16.24 -26.75
C ASP A 678 27.15 16.76 -25.30
N GLU A 679 28.37 17.08 -24.83
CA GLU A 679 28.69 17.37 -23.42
C GLU A 679 28.76 18.87 -23.03
N ASP A 680 28.56 19.82 -23.96
CA ASP A 680 28.86 21.24 -23.68
C ASP A 680 27.84 21.96 -22.76
N THR A 681 28.35 22.86 -21.91
CA THR A 681 27.70 23.45 -20.71
C THR A 681 27.00 24.80 -20.93
N SER A 682 25.83 24.94 -20.29
CA SER A 682 25.03 26.16 -20.02
C SER A 682 24.97 27.22 -21.13
N ALA A 683 23.97 27.11 -22.01
CA ALA A 683 23.58 28.22 -22.87
C ALA A 683 22.47 29.08 -22.22
N ALA A 684 22.18 30.22 -22.85
CA ALA A 684 21.01 31.02 -22.51
C ALA A 684 19.70 30.22 -22.69
N PRO A 685 18.60 30.57 -21.99
CA PRO A 685 17.29 29.99 -22.23
C PRO A 685 16.91 30.01 -23.72
N GLU A 686 16.58 28.85 -24.27
CA GLU A 686 16.18 28.71 -25.67
C GLU A 686 14.66 28.97 -25.80
N PRO A 687 14.21 29.76 -26.79
CA PRO A 687 12.79 30.13 -26.94
C PRO A 687 11.83 28.93 -26.99
N ALA A 688 12.26 27.80 -27.57
CA ALA A 688 11.46 26.59 -27.62
C ALA A 688 11.24 25.96 -26.23
N ALA A 689 12.26 26.00 -25.36
CA ALA A 689 12.17 25.47 -24.00
C ALA A 689 11.35 26.38 -23.07
N GLU A 690 11.37 27.69 -23.30
CA GLU A 690 10.50 28.65 -22.59
C GLU A 690 9.02 28.46 -22.96
N ARG A 691 8.70 28.30 -24.25
CA ARG A 691 7.32 28.04 -24.69
C ARG A 691 6.75 26.75 -24.09
N CYS A 692 7.56 25.70 -24.03
CA CYS A 692 7.15 24.43 -23.41
C CYS A 692 6.76 24.62 -21.93
N ASP A 693 7.62 25.29 -21.17
CA ASP A 693 7.42 25.55 -19.73
C ASP A 693 6.23 26.47 -19.43
N GLY A 694 6.03 27.48 -20.28
CA GLY A 694 4.86 28.36 -20.21
C GLY A 694 3.53 27.60 -20.33
N TYR A 695 3.53 26.41 -20.93
CA TYR A 695 2.35 25.58 -21.15
C TYR A 695 2.14 24.48 -20.09
N LEU A 696 3.16 24.18 -19.29
CA LEU A 696 3.10 23.13 -18.27
C LEU A 696 2.64 23.70 -16.91
N ALA A 697 1.79 22.93 -16.23
CA ALA A 697 1.34 23.19 -14.87
C ALA A 697 1.85 22.10 -13.94
N HIS A 698 2.31 22.50 -12.75
CA HIS A 698 2.88 21.58 -11.75
C HIS A 698 1.94 21.47 -10.54
N GLY A 699 1.77 20.26 -10.02
CA GLY A 699 1.03 20.01 -8.78
C GLY A 699 -0.32 19.33 -8.96
N TRP A 700 -0.69 18.56 -7.93
CA TRP A 700 -2.00 17.91 -7.86
C TRP A 700 -3.17 18.92 -7.91
N GLY A 701 -2.99 20.11 -7.34
CA GLY A 701 -3.99 21.19 -7.42
C GLY A 701 -4.23 21.65 -8.87
N ALA A 702 -3.18 21.75 -9.68
CA ALA A 702 -3.30 22.10 -11.09
C ALA A 702 -4.00 20.99 -11.89
N LEU A 703 -3.65 19.72 -11.64
CA LEU A 703 -4.28 18.57 -12.28
C LEU A 703 -5.78 18.47 -11.97
N VAL A 704 -6.16 18.62 -10.70
CA VAL A 704 -7.56 18.61 -10.27
C VAL A 704 -8.31 19.82 -10.82
N GLY A 705 -7.68 21.00 -10.84
CA GLY A 705 -8.23 22.21 -11.43
C GLY A 705 -8.50 22.06 -12.93
N ALA A 706 -7.58 21.44 -13.67
CA ALA A 706 -7.72 21.14 -15.09
C ALA A 706 -8.87 20.15 -15.35
N ALA A 707 -8.92 19.04 -14.61
CA ALA A 707 -10.02 18.06 -14.72
C ALA A 707 -11.39 18.70 -14.44
N TRP A 708 -11.49 19.52 -13.39
CA TRP A 708 -12.69 20.29 -13.09
C TRP A 708 -13.08 21.26 -14.21
N THR A 709 -12.08 21.95 -14.78
CA THR A 709 -12.28 22.90 -15.88
C THR A 709 -12.79 22.19 -17.12
N GLN A 710 -12.19 21.05 -17.48
CA GLN A 710 -12.64 20.20 -18.58
C GLN A 710 -14.08 19.73 -18.36
N TRP A 711 -14.40 19.18 -17.18
CA TRP A 711 -15.76 18.72 -16.87
C TRP A 711 -16.80 19.85 -16.96
N ARG A 712 -16.47 21.03 -16.40
CA ARG A 712 -17.34 22.22 -16.44
C ARG A 712 -17.54 22.70 -17.87
N ASN A 713 -16.47 22.77 -18.66
CA ASN A 713 -16.50 23.31 -20.00
C ASN A 713 -17.09 22.30 -21.00
N GLN A 714 -16.96 20.99 -20.81
CA GLN A 714 -17.66 19.98 -21.63
C GLN A 714 -19.18 20.11 -21.59
N LYS A 715 -19.75 20.59 -20.47
CA LYS A 715 -21.20 20.85 -20.37
C LYS A 715 -21.67 22.15 -21.03
N ARG A 716 -20.76 23.07 -21.34
CA ARG A 716 -21.07 24.44 -21.82
C ARG A 716 -20.48 24.78 -23.19
N GLY A 717 -19.43 24.08 -23.60
CA GLY A 717 -18.63 24.34 -24.78
C GLY A 717 -18.93 23.39 -25.94
N PRO A 718 -18.10 23.41 -26.99
CA PRO A 718 -18.27 22.59 -28.18
C PRO A 718 -18.29 21.09 -27.86
N LYS A 719 -19.13 20.35 -28.58
CA LYS A 719 -19.30 18.90 -28.40
C LYS A 719 -18.07 18.18 -28.95
N ARG A 720 -17.21 17.71 -28.04
CA ARG A 720 -16.06 16.88 -28.39
C ARG A 720 -16.48 15.42 -28.55
N VAL A 721 -16.10 14.80 -29.68
CA VAL A 721 -16.49 13.45 -30.07
C VAL A 721 -15.25 12.63 -30.45
N VAL A 722 -15.27 11.35 -30.07
CA VAL A 722 -14.25 10.38 -30.52
C VAL A 722 -14.55 10.05 -31.98
N LYS A 723 -13.58 10.22 -32.87
CA LYS A 723 -13.66 9.67 -34.24
C LYS A 723 -12.31 9.08 -34.63
N THR A 724 -12.37 8.14 -35.58
CA THR A 724 -11.22 7.70 -36.35
C THR A 724 -11.48 8.00 -37.82
N ALA A 725 -10.56 8.71 -38.46
CA ALA A 725 -10.72 9.17 -39.85
C ALA A 725 -9.45 8.88 -40.66
N MET A 726 -9.59 8.76 -41.98
CA MET A 726 -8.48 8.55 -42.89
C MET A 726 -8.30 9.74 -43.84
N VAL A 727 -7.09 10.29 -43.89
CA VAL A 727 -6.60 11.19 -44.94
C VAL A 727 -5.97 10.32 -46.04
N PRO A 728 -6.58 10.24 -47.24
CA PRO A 728 -6.09 9.37 -48.31
C PRO A 728 -4.69 9.76 -48.81
N ASN A 729 -3.94 8.79 -49.32
CA ASN A 729 -2.60 9.04 -49.87
C ASN A 729 -2.60 10.11 -50.97
N TRP A 730 -3.63 10.12 -51.84
CA TRP A 730 -3.70 11.06 -52.96
C TRP A 730 -3.73 12.54 -52.51
N VAL A 731 -4.29 12.84 -51.33
CA VAL A 731 -4.30 14.20 -50.76
C VAL A 731 -2.88 14.65 -50.47
N ILE A 732 -2.12 13.83 -49.75
CA ILE A 732 -0.74 14.12 -49.37
C ILE A 732 0.18 14.09 -50.60
N ASP A 733 -0.07 13.18 -51.56
CA ASP A 733 0.69 13.11 -52.82
C ASP A 733 0.54 14.39 -53.64
N LYS A 734 -0.68 14.93 -53.74
CA LYS A 734 -0.95 16.19 -54.43
C LYS A 734 -0.24 17.36 -53.75
N LEU A 735 -0.37 17.49 -52.43
CA LEU A 735 0.33 18.51 -51.64
C LEU A 735 1.85 18.39 -51.74
N THR A 736 2.38 17.16 -51.86
CA THR A 736 3.81 16.93 -52.07
C THR A 736 4.26 17.51 -53.41
N LYS A 737 3.52 17.24 -54.50
CA LYS A 737 3.82 17.79 -55.83
C LYS A 737 3.72 19.32 -55.86
N GLU A 738 2.74 19.90 -55.17
CA GLU A 738 2.58 21.35 -55.06
C GLU A 738 3.76 21.98 -54.29
N ALA A 739 4.18 21.38 -53.17
CA ALA A 739 5.35 21.84 -52.42
C ALA A 739 6.65 21.75 -53.26
N GLU A 740 6.84 20.66 -54.00
CA GLU A 740 7.97 20.49 -54.92
C GLU A 740 7.96 21.55 -56.03
N ALA A 741 6.79 21.88 -56.59
CA ALA A 741 6.65 22.93 -57.61
C ALA A 741 7.00 24.33 -57.07
N GLU A 742 6.76 24.59 -55.79
CA GLU A 742 7.15 25.82 -55.09
C GLU A 742 8.61 25.81 -54.59
N GLY A 743 9.37 24.73 -54.84
CA GLY A 743 10.75 24.58 -54.39
C GLY A 743 10.90 24.37 -52.87
N VAL A 744 9.86 23.82 -52.23
CA VAL A 744 9.75 23.66 -50.78
C VAL A 744 10.05 22.21 -50.39
N TYR A 745 11.12 22.01 -49.63
CA TYR A 745 11.54 20.68 -49.17
C TYR A 745 10.89 20.32 -47.83
N VAL A 746 9.80 19.56 -47.90
CA VAL A 746 9.04 19.05 -46.74
C VAL A 746 8.80 17.55 -46.87
N THR A 747 8.49 16.87 -45.76
CA THR A 747 8.08 15.47 -45.80
C THR A 747 6.57 15.33 -45.80
N ARG A 748 6.09 14.15 -46.20
CA ARG A 748 4.67 13.76 -46.07
C ARG A 748 4.12 13.98 -44.66
N HIS A 749 4.96 13.76 -43.64
CA HIS A 749 4.56 13.98 -42.26
C HIS A 749 4.34 15.47 -41.98
N ASP A 750 5.24 16.36 -42.43
CA ASP A 750 5.05 17.81 -42.26
C ASP A 750 3.75 18.29 -42.91
N LEU A 751 3.45 17.76 -44.11
CA LEU A 751 2.22 18.07 -44.84
C LEU A 751 0.98 17.58 -44.10
N LEU A 752 1.02 16.39 -43.50
CA LEU A 752 -0.08 15.89 -42.65
C LEU A 752 -0.26 16.76 -41.40
N MET A 753 0.82 17.14 -40.73
CA MET A 753 0.74 18.04 -39.57
C MET A 753 0.14 19.40 -39.97
N ALA A 754 0.59 19.95 -41.09
CA ALA A 754 0.08 21.19 -41.66
C ALA A 754 -1.39 21.12 -42.05
N TRP A 755 -1.82 20.00 -42.63
CA TRP A 755 -3.23 19.72 -42.92
C TRP A 755 -4.10 19.85 -41.68
N ILE A 756 -3.70 19.16 -40.60
CA ILE A 756 -4.42 19.18 -39.32
C ILE A 756 -4.38 20.59 -38.70
N TYR A 757 -3.22 21.24 -38.69
CA TYR A 757 -3.04 22.59 -38.15
C TYR A 757 -3.93 23.62 -38.86
N VAL A 758 -3.96 23.62 -40.20
CA VAL A 758 -4.81 24.52 -40.98
C VAL A 758 -6.29 24.28 -40.67
N ALA A 759 -6.71 23.03 -40.45
CA ALA A 759 -8.08 22.72 -40.03
C ALA A 759 -8.42 23.27 -38.63
N THR A 760 -7.44 23.53 -37.75
CA THR A 760 -7.68 24.20 -36.46
C THR A 760 -7.92 25.69 -36.58
N MET A 761 -7.51 26.31 -37.70
CA MET A 761 -7.66 27.75 -37.88
C MET A 761 -9.15 28.13 -38.00
N PRO A 762 -9.61 29.18 -37.31
CA PRO A 762 -10.98 29.65 -37.44
C PRO A 762 -11.23 30.24 -38.84
N GLU A 763 -12.44 30.05 -39.37
CA GLU A 763 -12.92 30.66 -40.62
C GLU A 763 -13.09 32.18 -40.42
N ILE A 764 -11.98 32.93 -40.41
CA ILE A 764 -11.99 34.38 -40.25
C ILE A 764 -11.65 35.04 -41.58
N PRO A 765 -12.52 35.92 -42.12
CA PRO A 765 -12.45 36.37 -43.50
C PRO A 765 -11.37 37.42 -43.80
N THR A 766 -10.66 37.98 -42.79
CA THR A 766 -9.64 39.02 -43.03
C THR A 766 -8.37 38.87 -42.15
N LEU A 767 -7.23 39.32 -42.69
CA LEU A 767 -5.90 39.31 -42.03
C LEU A 767 -5.88 40.09 -40.69
N ALA A 768 -6.67 41.17 -40.59
CA ALA A 768 -6.77 42.00 -39.39
C ALA A 768 -7.55 41.30 -38.26
N GLN A 769 -8.60 40.56 -38.60
CA GLN A 769 -9.37 39.78 -37.64
C GLN A 769 -8.60 38.53 -37.18
N LYS A 770 -7.76 37.93 -38.04
CA LYS A 770 -6.82 36.86 -37.64
C LYS A 770 -5.79 37.35 -36.60
N LYS A 771 -5.28 38.57 -36.72
CA LYS A 771 -4.39 39.17 -35.71
C LYS A 771 -5.09 39.48 -34.37
N SER A 772 -6.40 39.72 -34.38
CA SER A 772 -7.19 40.06 -33.20
C SER A 772 -7.74 38.86 -32.44
N ALA A 773 -7.98 37.72 -33.11
CA ALA A 773 -8.58 36.54 -32.48
C ALA A 773 -7.58 35.77 -31.60
N GLY A 774 -6.28 35.96 -31.83
CA GLY A 774 -5.26 35.05 -31.30
C GLY A 774 -5.30 33.71 -32.06
N PRO A 775 -4.16 33.05 -32.26
CA PRO A 775 -4.11 31.76 -32.94
C PRO A 775 -4.48 30.59 -32.02
N PRO A 776 -5.06 29.50 -32.56
CA PRO A 776 -5.29 28.28 -31.80
C PRO A 776 -3.94 27.64 -31.44
N GLN A 777 -3.80 27.21 -30.20
CA GLN A 777 -2.58 26.59 -29.74
C GLN A 777 -2.40 25.21 -30.37
N PHE A 778 -1.25 24.99 -31.00
CA PHE A 778 -0.90 23.72 -31.64
C PHE A 778 0.42 23.18 -31.10
N SER A 779 0.42 21.92 -30.72
CA SER A 779 1.60 21.24 -30.20
C SER A 779 1.77 19.86 -30.80
N PHE A 780 2.97 19.32 -30.76
CA PHE A 780 3.25 17.97 -31.25
C PHE A 780 4.36 17.28 -30.47
N THR A 781 4.35 15.95 -30.47
CA THR A 781 5.40 15.16 -29.84
C THR A 781 6.60 15.00 -30.78
N LEU A 782 7.81 15.15 -30.23
CA LEU A 782 9.06 14.93 -30.95
C LEU A 782 9.85 13.83 -30.26
N ASN A 783 10.09 12.73 -30.96
CA ASN A 783 10.97 11.67 -30.48
C ASN A 783 12.44 12.13 -30.57
N ILE A 784 13.16 11.97 -29.45
CA ILE A 784 14.55 12.39 -29.25
C ILE A 784 15.53 11.22 -29.10
N ALA A 785 15.10 9.98 -29.39
CA ALA A 785 15.94 8.79 -29.20
C ALA A 785 17.26 8.85 -30.01
N ARG A 786 17.27 9.57 -31.15
CA ARG A 786 18.47 9.75 -31.97
C ARG A 786 19.50 10.70 -31.36
N GLN A 787 19.06 11.57 -30.45
CA GLN A 787 19.89 12.56 -29.76
C GLN A 787 20.49 11.99 -28.46
N LEU A 788 19.94 10.88 -27.96
CA LEU A 788 20.46 10.18 -26.80
C LEU A 788 21.77 9.43 -27.13
N LYS A 789 22.68 9.42 -26.15
CA LYS A 789 23.95 8.68 -26.19
C LYS A 789 23.69 7.18 -26.30
N GLU A 790 22.80 6.69 -25.45
CA GLU A 790 22.31 5.31 -25.44
C GLU A 790 20.78 5.32 -25.28
N ASN A 791 20.12 4.31 -25.84
CA ASN A 791 18.66 4.21 -25.81
C ASN A 791 18.23 2.97 -25.01
N SER A 792 17.17 3.09 -24.21
CA SER A 792 16.60 1.95 -23.49
C SER A 792 15.61 1.20 -24.38
N ASP A 793 15.37 -0.09 -24.10
CA ASP A 793 14.36 -0.87 -24.82
C ASP A 793 12.93 -0.34 -24.58
N PHE A 794 12.66 0.10 -23.34
CA PHE A 794 11.37 0.65 -22.90
C PHE A 794 11.62 1.89 -22.06
N HIS A 795 11.16 3.04 -22.57
CA HIS A 795 11.13 4.35 -21.92
C HIS A 795 10.39 5.34 -22.85
N ASN A 796 10.29 6.60 -22.46
CA ASN A 796 9.68 7.69 -23.22
C ASN A 796 10.72 8.71 -23.72
N PRO A 797 11.45 8.42 -24.81
CA PRO A 797 12.41 9.36 -25.39
C PRO A 797 11.69 10.37 -26.29
N TRP A 798 10.70 11.09 -25.76
CA TRP A 798 9.99 12.14 -26.50
C TRP A 798 9.77 13.38 -25.64
N ILE A 799 9.67 14.52 -26.30
CA ILE A 799 9.36 15.81 -25.69
C ILE A 799 8.14 16.43 -26.38
N LEU A 800 7.44 17.30 -25.66
CA LEU A 800 6.36 18.10 -26.25
C LEU A 800 6.92 19.40 -26.83
N VAL A 801 6.57 19.67 -28.08
CA VAL A 801 6.94 20.89 -28.79
C VAL A 801 5.71 21.77 -28.94
N ILE A 802 5.79 23.00 -28.42
CA ILE A 802 4.77 24.03 -28.60
C ILE A 802 5.15 24.85 -29.83
N SER A 803 4.33 24.77 -30.87
CA SER A 803 4.59 25.47 -32.13
C SER A 803 4.37 26.96 -31.95
N PRO A 804 5.32 27.83 -32.36
CA PRO A 804 4.98 29.21 -32.64
C PRO A 804 4.05 29.30 -33.85
N ASP A 805 3.37 30.43 -33.98
CA ASP A 805 2.41 30.67 -35.07
C ASP A 805 3.11 30.83 -36.41
N VAL A 806 2.42 30.45 -37.49
CA VAL A 806 2.85 30.77 -38.86
C VAL A 806 2.54 32.24 -39.11
N GLU A 807 3.54 33.01 -39.54
CA GLU A 807 3.33 34.44 -39.77
C GLU A 807 2.34 34.70 -40.92
N ALA A 808 1.51 35.73 -40.76
CA ALA A 808 0.49 36.12 -41.74
C ALA A 808 1.09 36.43 -43.14
N THR A 809 2.32 36.92 -43.16
CA THR A 809 3.13 37.19 -44.36
C THR A 809 3.51 35.89 -45.08
N GLU A 810 3.90 34.85 -44.35
CA GLU A 810 4.22 33.54 -44.91
C GLU A 810 2.98 32.85 -45.52
N LEU A 811 1.84 32.93 -44.82
CA LEU A 811 0.56 32.41 -45.32
C LEU A 811 0.06 33.11 -46.60
N SER A 812 0.45 34.36 -46.82
CA SER A 812 0.04 35.12 -48.01
C SER A 812 0.87 34.82 -49.26
N ALA A 813 2.07 34.26 -49.09
CA ALA A 813 3.02 34.01 -50.17
C ALA A 813 2.87 32.62 -50.81
N ARG A 814 2.18 31.69 -50.14
CA ARG A 814 2.06 30.27 -50.52
C ARG A 814 0.70 29.72 -50.11
N THR A 815 0.37 28.49 -50.51
CA THR A 815 -0.83 27.84 -49.96
C THR A 815 -0.67 27.67 -48.42
N PRO A 816 -1.73 27.86 -47.61
CA PRO A 816 -1.61 27.81 -46.15
C PRO A 816 -1.00 26.51 -45.60
N ILE A 817 -1.25 25.39 -46.29
CA ILE A 817 -0.72 24.07 -45.92
C ILE A 817 0.79 23.99 -46.20
N ILE A 818 1.25 24.42 -47.37
CA ILE A 818 2.69 24.36 -47.72
C ILE A 818 3.50 25.31 -46.84
N ALA A 819 3.01 26.52 -46.56
CA ALA A 819 3.63 27.45 -45.63
C ALA A 819 3.77 26.83 -44.23
N SER A 820 2.68 26.27 -43.70
CA SER A 820 2.68 25.63 -42.39
C SER A 820 3.61 24.41 -42.34
N ALA A 821 3.69 23.61 -43.40
CA ALA A 821 4.59 22.46 -43.47
C ALA A 821 6.07 22.88 -43.44
N GLN A 822 6.44 23.94 -44.17
CA GLN A 822 7.80 24.47 -44.11
C GLN A 822 8.12 25.03 -42.71
N HIS A 823 7.17 25.73 -42.08
CA HIS A 823 7.30 26.24 -40.73
C HIS A 823 7.56 25.12 -39.72
N PHE A 824 6.75 24.05 -39.74
CA PHE A 824 6.96 22.89 -38.88
C PHE A 824 8.30 22.20 -39.13
N ARG A 825 8.74 22.08 -40.39
CA ARG A 825 10.07 21.55 -40.73
C ARG A 825 11.18 22.38 -40.09
N SER A 826 11.06 23.71 -40.14
CA SER A 826 11.99 24.65 -39.50
C SER A 826 12.02 24.46 -37.98
N ILE A 827 10.85 24.44 -37.34
CA ILE A 827 10.72 24.22 -35.88
C ILE A 827 11.32 22.87 -35.46
N ILE A 828 11.01 21.79 -36.18
CA ILE A 828 11.56 20.47 -35.89
C ILE A 828 13.09 20.49 -36.01
N SER A 829 13.63 21.17 -37.02
CA SER A 829 15.08 21.32 -37.17
C SER A 829 15.70 22.10 -36.01
N ASP A 830 15.03 23.16 -35.57
CA ASP A 830 15.47 24.02 -34.46
C ASP A 830 15.47 23.29 -33.11
N VAL A 831 14.37 22.61 -32.78
CA VAL A 831 14.21 21.89 -31.50
C VAL A 831 15.14 20.67 -31.42
N ARG A 832 15.53 20.09 -32.56
CA ARG A 832 16.48 18.95 -32.58
C ARG A 832 17.91 19.31 -32.16
N ARG A 833 18.22 20.60 -31.98
CA ARG A 833 19.47 21.04 -31.38
C ARG A 833 19.59 20.48 -29.95
N PRO A 834 20.79 20.13 -29.46
CA PRO A 834 20.95 19.55 -28.12
C PRO A 834 20.43 20.44 -26.99
N GLU A 835 20.58 21.76 -27.12
CA GLU A 835 20.32 22.71 -26.04
C GLU A 835 18.83 22.87 -25.69
N PRO A 836 17.89 23.10 -26.64
CA PRO A 836 16.45 23.06 -26.35
C PRO A 836 16.01 21.76 -25.67
N ILE A 837 16.50 20.61 -26.14
CA ILE A 837 16.15 19.29 -25.58
C ILE A 837 16.63 19.18 -24.15
N ARG A 838 17.88 19.58 -23.87
CA ARG A 838 18.49 19.54 -22.54
C ARG A 838 17.68 20.39 -21.55
N GLN A 839 17.34 21.61 -21.91
CA GLN A 839 16.56 22.50 -21.06
C GLN A 839 15.15 21.95 -20.80
N ILE A 840 14.51 21.34 -21.80
CA ILE A 840 13.20 20.69 -21.62
C ILE A 840 13.30 19.48 -20.68
N ILE A 841 14.30 18.61 -20.83
CA ILE A 841 14.54 17.47 -19.92
C ILE A 841 14.81 17.96 -18.50
N GLN A 842 15.66 18.98 -18.32
CA GLN A 842 15.96 19.56 -17.00
C GLN A 842 14.69 20.08 -16.31
N LYS A 843 13.75 20.68 -17.05
CA LYS A 843 12.47 21.13 -16.46
C LYS A 843 11.61 19.97 -15.95
N HIS A 844 11.81 18.75 -16.45
CA HIS A 844 11.13 17.55 -15.97
C HIS A 844 11.80 16.89 -14.75
N SER A 845 12.97 17.37 -14.28
CA SER A 845 13.67 16.75 -13.14
C SER A 845 12.91 16.90 -11.81
N ASN A 846 12.03 17.90 -11.68
CA ASN A 846 11.27 18.20 -10.47
C ASN A 846 9.94 17.42 -10.36
N VAL A 847 9.63 16.55 -11.33
CA VAL A 847 8.31 15.88 -11.46
C VAL A 847 8.16 14.69 -10.52
N ARG A 848 9.26 14.24 -9.91
CA ARG A 848 9.29 13.12 -8.96
C ARG A 848 8.55 13.38 -7.64
N SER A 849 8.15 14.61 -7.33
CA SER A 849 7.36 14.92 -6.12
C SER A 849 6.00 15.54 -6.42
N SER A 850 5.77 15.97 -7.67
CA SER A 850 4.60 16.74 -8.08
C SER A 850 4.27 16.46 -9.55
N PRO A 851 3.02 16.12 -9.91
CA PRO A 851 2.67 15.82 -11.31
C PRO A 851 2.78 17.05 -12.21
N ILE A 852 3.03 16.80 -13.50
CA ILE A 852 2.91 17.80 -14.58
C ILE A 852 1.66 17.52 -15.41
N GLY A 853 0.94 18.58 -15.78
CA GLY A 853 -0.14 18.56 -16.78
C GLY A 853 -0.12 19.83 -17.65
N PHE A 854 -1.09 19.97 -18.55
CA PHE A 854 -1.22 21.18 -19.38
C PHE A 854 -2.05 22.25 -18.66
N ARG A 855 -1.61 23.52 -18.73
CA ARG A 855 -2.34 24.66 -18.16
C ARG A 855 -3.73 24.81 -18.76
N ASP A 856 -3.84 24.62 -20.06
CA ASP A 856 -5.08 24.87 -20.80
C ASP A 856 -5.90 23.60 -21.04
N TRP A 857 -5.62 22.52 -20.30
CA TRP A 857 -6.41 21.30 -20.40
C TRP A 857 -7.87 21.56 -20.02
N GLY A 858 -8.75 21.29 -20.97
CA GLY A 858 -10.19 21.49 -20.79
C GLY A 858 -10.67 22.89 -21.15
N SER A 859 -9.85 23.69 -21.83
CA SER A 859 -10.26 24.95 -22.46
C SER A 859 -11.50 24.80 -23.36
N ILE A 860 -12.23 25.90 -23.53
CA ILE A 860 -13.35 25.95 -24.49
C ILE A 860 -12.82 25.92 -25.91
N GLU A 861 -11.71 26.62 -26.17
CA GLU A 861 -11.01 26.62 -27.45
C GLU A 861 -10.19 25.33 -27.62
N PRO A 862 -10.14 24.73 -28.83
CA PRO A 862 -9.42 23.49 -29.07
C PRO A 862 -7.91 23.71 -29.07
N ASN A 863 -7.20 23.00 -28.19
CA ASN A 863 -5.73 23.03 -28.10
C ASN A 863 -5.14 21.72 -28.61
N VAL A 864 -4.95 21.63 -29.93
CA VAL A 864 -4.62 20.36 -30.59
C VAL A 864 -3.18 19.93 -30.29
N THR A 865 -3.04 18.70 -29.80
CA THR A 865 -1.75 18.03 -29.57
C THR A 865 -1.62 16.83 -30.50
N LEU A 866 -0.66 16.86 -31.41
CA LEU A 866 -0.45 15.80 -32.40
C LEU A 866 0.67 14.84 -31.98
N SER A 867 0.41 13.53 -32.03
CA SER A 867 1.43 12.49 -31.86
C SER A 867 1.44 11.57 -33.07
N SER A 868 2.60 11.38 -33.68
CA SER A 868 2.71 10.63 -34.93
C SER A 868 3.52 9.36 -34.82
N TRP A 869 2.87 8.26 -35.21
CA TRP A 869 3.36 6.88 -35.16
C TRP A 869 3.47 6.31 -36.58
N THR A 870 3.52 7.20 -37.58
CA THR A 870 3.54 6.87 -39.01
C THR A 870 4.79 6.13 -39.46
N ASN A 871 5.82 6.06 -38.62
CA ASN A 871 7.05 5.28 -38.84
C ASN A 871 6.94 3.84 -38.33
N LEU A 872 5.87 3.46 -37.63
CA LEU A 872 5.68 2.11 -37.09
C LEU A 872 4.90 1.25 -38.09
N PRO A 873 5.46 0.13 -38.57
CA PRO A 873 4.82 -0.70 -39.60
C PRO A 873 3.79 -1.65 -38.96
N MET A 874 2.71 -1.08 -38.43
CA MET A 874 1.68 -1.81 -37.68
C MET A 874 0.98 -2.89 -38.51
N TYR A 875 0.78 -2.63 -39.80
CA TYR A 875 0.13 -3.55 -40.73
C TYR A 875 1.05 -4.67 -41.25
N ASP A 876 2.36 -4.55 -41.03
CA ASP A 876 3.35 -5.56 -41.43
C ASP A 876 3.54 -6.64 -40.34
N LEU A 877 2.92 -6.46 -39.17
CA LEU A 877 2.89 -7.49 -38.13
C LEU A 877 2.15 -8.74 -38.63
N GLU A 878 2.66 -9.91 -38.30
CA GLU A 878 2.09 -11.20 -38.68
C GLU A 878 1.70 -12.00 -37.44
N PHE A 879 0.40 -12.31 -37.32
CA PHE A 879 -0.12 -13.14 -36.23
C PHE A 879 -0.31 -14.56 -36.75
N LEU A 880 0.35 -15.54 -36.12
CA LEU A 880 0.22 -16.94 -36.51
C LEU A 880 -1.09 -17.55 -35.98
N SER A 881 -1.98 -17.90 -36.90
CA SER A 881 -3.22 -18.63 -36.61
C SER A 881 -3.13 -20.10 -37.08
N PRO A 882 -4.10 -20.96 -36.73
CA PRO A 882 -4.16 -22.33 -37.26
C PRO A 882 -4.21 -22.42 -38.80
N GLY A 883 -4.67 -21.39 -39.50
CA GLY A 883 -4.74 -21.38 -40.97
C GLY A 883 -3.65 -20.54 -41.65
N GLY A 884 -2.60 -20.13 -40.91
CA GLY A 884 -1.44 -19.41 -41.46
C GLY A 884 -1.21 -18.04 -40.83
N ARG A 885 -0.27 -17.28 -41.42
CA ARG A 885 0.08 -15.91 -41.02
C ARG A 885 -1.04 -14.95 -41.40
N VAL A 886 -1.44 -14.09 -40.46
CA VAL A 886 -2.53 -13.12 -40.63
C VAL A 886 -2.02 -11.72 -40.36
N ASN A 887 -2.09 -10.84 -41.36
CA ASN A 887 -1.86 -9.42 -41.17
C ASN A 887 -3.12 -8.72 -40.62
N PRO A 888 -2.97 -7.65 -39.83
CA PRO A 888 -4.09 -6.83 -39.41
C PRO A 888 -4.91 -6.30 -40.59
N GLU A 889 -6.23 -6.47 -40.52
CA GLU A 889 -7.13 -5.82 -41.47
C GLU A 889 -7.38 -4.36 -41.08
N PHE A 890 -7.45 -4.10 -39.77
CA PHE A 890 -7.60 -2.78 -39.21
C PHE A 890 -6.78 -2.66 -37.93
N VAL A 891 -6.19 -1.50 -37.73
CA VAL A 891 -5.43 -1.12 -36.54
C VAL A 891 -6.06 0.14 -36.00
N GLN A 892 -6.29 0.18 -34.69
CA GLN A 892 -6.75 1.38 -34.00
C GLN A 892 -5.76 1.72 -32.88
N ILE A 893 -5.33 2.97 -32.87
CA ILE A 893 -4.43 3.51 -31.85
C ILE A 893 -5.21 4.53 -31.04
N SER A 894 -5.22 4.36 -29.73
CA SER A 894 -5.91 5.26 -28.81
C SER A 894 -4.98 5.68 -27.68
N ILE A 895 -5.16 6.92 -27.21
CA ILE A 895 -4.62 7.38 -25.93
C ILE A 895 -5.80 7.70 -25.03
N VAL A 896 -5.83 7.11 -23.85
CA VAL A 896 -6.92 7.28 -22.89
C VAL A 896 -6.36 7.73 -21.55
N ALA A 897 -7.17 8.44 -20.78
CA ALA A 897 -6.80 8.81 -19.43
C ALA A 897 -6.65 7.53 -18.60
N CYS A 898 -5.65 7.48 -17.71
CA CYS A 898 -5.54 6.36 -16.78
C CYS A 898 -6.80 6.31 -15.88
N PRO A 899 -7.16 5.14 -15.33
CA PRO A 899 -8.44 4.96 -14.65
C PRO A 899 -8.70 5.97 -13.51
N LEU A 900 -7.65 6.37 -12.78
CA LEU A 900 -7.73 7.38 -11.72
C LEU A 900 -8.25 8.74 -12.23
N VAL A 901 -7.75 9.19 -13.39
CA VAL A 901 -8.19 10.45 -14.02
C VAL A 901 -9.59 10.28 -14.62
N GLY A 902 -9.88 9.10 -15.17
CA GLY A 902 -11.23 8.75 -15.64
C GLY A 902 -12.30 8.86 -14.55
N ILE A 903 -12.00 8.46 -13.31
CA ILE A 903 -12.90 8.60 -12.15
C ILE A 903 -13.26 10.08 -11.89
N LEU A 904 -12.35 11.02 -12.21
CA LEU A 904 -12.60 12.46 -12.07
C LEU A 904 -13.44 13.02 -13.23
N GLY A 905 -13.85 12.19 -14.19
CA GLY A 905 -14.61 12.60 -15.37
C GLY A 905 -13.79 13.33 -16.42
N ALA A 906 -12.46 13.26 -16.34
CA ALA A 906 -11.55 13.87 -17.30
C ALA A 906 -11.12 12.88 -18.40
N SER A 907 -10.83 13.40 -19.58
CA SER A 907 -10.39 12.64 -20.75
C SER A 907 -9.21 13.31 -21.45
N VAL A 908 -8.49 12.56 -22.28
CA VAL A 908 -7.40 13.11 -23.12
C VAL A 908 -8.04 13.79 -24.34
N ALA A 909 -8.64 14.96 -24.12
CA ALA A 909 -9.25 15.77 -25.18
C ALA A 909 -8.20 16.52 -25.99
N ASP A 910 -8.53 16.83 -27.24
CA ASP A 910 -7.72 17.60 -28.18
C ASP A 910 -6.38 16.94 -28.56
N ALA A 911 -6.15 15.67 -28.17
CA ALA A 911 -5.03 14.87 -28.66
C ALA A 911 -5.41 14.09 -29.92
N ILE A 912 -4.52 14.09 -30.91
CA ILE A 912 -4.65 13.34 -32.17
C ILE A 912 -3.47 12.40 -32.32
N LEU A 913 -3.75 11.12 -32.52
CA LEU A 913 -2.77 10.10 -32.87
C LEU A 913 -2.84 9.80 -34.37
N THR A 914 -1.69 9.66 -35.02
CA THR A 914 -1.63 9.35 -36.46
C THR A 914 -0.79 8.13 -36.76
N TRP A 915 -1.27 7.28 -37.68
CA TRP A 915 -0.52 6.14 -38.22
C TRP A 915 -0.79 5.96 -39.71
N VAL A 916 0.01 5.11 -40.37
CA VAL A 916 -0.08 4.92 -41.82
C VAL A 916 -0.64 3.53 -42.14
N SER A 917 -1.43 3.47 -43.20
CA SER A 917 -1.85 2.25 -43.88
C SER A 917 -1.53 2.39 -45.37
N LYS A 918 -1.72 1.32 -46.14
CA LYS A 918 -1.55 1.36 -47.61
C LYS A 918 -2.45 2.39 -48.32
N ASP A 919 -3.60 2.71 -47.74
CA ASP A 919 -4.62 3.56 -48.36
C ASP A 919 -4.46 5.05 -47.97
N GLY A 920 -3.74 5.35 -46.89
CA GLY A 920 -3.54 6.70 -46.38
C GLY A 920 -3.15 6.76 -44.91
N PHE A 921 -3.24 7.96 -44.34
CA PHE A 921 -2.95 8.28 -42.96
C PHE A 921 -4.22 8.22 -42.12
N TRP A 922 -4.23 7.37 -41.09
CA TRP A 922 -5.30 7.33 -40.12
C TRP A 922 -5.03 8.33 -38.99
N LEU A 923 -6.11 8.91 -38.48
CA LEU A 923 -6.14 9.84 -37.36
C LEU A 923 -7.19 9.37 -36.36
N GLN A 924 -6.86 9.37 -35.08
CA GLN A 924 -7.80 9.09 -33.99
C GLN A 924 -7.66 10.18 -32.93
N GLY A 925 -8.78 10.63 -32.36
CA GLY A 925 -8.74 11.57 -31.25
C GLY A 925 -10.12 11.94 -30.71
N VAL A 926 -10.12 12.79 -29.69
CA VAL A 926 -11.33 13.39 -29.09
C VAL A 926 -11.32 14.88 -29.41
N LEU A 927 -12.02 15.28 -30.49
CA LEU A 927 -12.01 16.66 -31.02
C LEU A 927 -13.43 17.23 -31.12
N ASP A 928 -13.53 18.55 -31.25
CA ASP A 928 -14.76 19.21 -31.68
C ASP A 928 -15.31 18.64 -33.00
N GLU A 929 -16.64 18.49 -33.07
CA GLU A 929 -17.31 17.89 -34.23
C GLU A 929 -17.08 18.67 -35.53
N LYS A 930 -17.03 20.01 -35.49
CA LYS A 930 -16.74 20.83 -36.68
C LYS A 930 -15.28 20.75 -37.09
N LEU A 931 -14.37 20.62 -36.13
CA LEU A 931 -12.96 20.38 -36.44
C LEU A 931 -12.79 19.05 -37.19
N TRP A 932 -13.50 17.99 -36.77
CA TRP A 932 -13.52 16.73 -37.50
C TRP A 932 -14.01 16.90 -38.94
N GLU A 933 -15.11 17.63 -39.15
CA GLU A 933 -15.65 17.93 -40.49
C GLU A 933 -14.61 18.60 -41.39
N ARG A 934 -13.87 19.60 -40.87
CA ARG A 934 -12.80 20.28 -41.62
C ARG A 934 -11.60 19.39 -41.93
N ILE A 935 -11.22 18.50 -41.02
CA ILE A 935 -10.09 17.58 -41.25
C ILE A 935 -10.37 16.61 -42.40
N VAL A 936 -11.63 16.20 -42.57
CA VAL A 936 -12.05 15.22 -43.60
C VAL A 936 -12.71 15.87 -44.82
N ASP A 937 -12.74 17.21 -44.88
CA ASP A 937 -13.19 17.93 -46.06
C ASP A 937 -12.08 17.99 -47.10
N PHE A 938 -12.24 17.17 -48.15
CA PHE A 938 -11.30 17.11 -49.27
C PHE A 938 -11.77 17.89 -50.49
N SER A 939 -12.95 18.53 -50.44
CA SER A 939 -13.59 19.18 -51.59
C SER A 939 -12.71 20.28 -52.23
N GLY A 940 -11.93 20.99 -51.41
CA GLY A 940 -10.96 22.00 -51.86
C GLY A 940 -9.75 21.46 -52.61
N ILE A 941 -9.51 20.13 -52.57
CA ILE A 941 -8.41 19.46 -53.28
C ILE A 941 -8.94 18.53 -54.39
N GLU A 942 -10.15 17.97 -54.25
CA GLU A 942 -10.80 17.09 -55.25
C GLU A 942 -11.07 17.77 -56.61
N GLY A 943 -11.08 19.11 -56.67
CA GLY A 943 -11.53 19.89 -57.83
C GLY A 943 -10.48 20.62 -58.68
N ALA A 944 -9.20 20.25 -58.67
CA ALA A 944 -8.18 20.85 -59.55
C ALA A 944 -7.26 19.82 -60.19
#